data_AF-A0A0Q9EZ39-F1
#
_entry.id   AF-A0A0Q9EZ39-F1
#
_cell.length_a   1.000
_cell.length_b   1.000
_cell.length_c   1.000
_cell.angle_alpha   90.00
_cell.angle_beta   90.00
_cell.angle_gamma   90.00
#
_symmetry.space_group_name_H-M   'P 1'
#
loop_
_entity.id
_entity.type
_entity.pdbx_description
1 polymer ?
#
loop_
_entity_poly.entity_id
_entity_poly.type
_entity_poly.pdbx_seq_one_letter_code
_entity_poly.pdbx_strand_id
1 'polypeptide(L)'
;MRAPLTLSILAALAAAPLAQAVEIDGRIDPAEWEGAQRITDFRLTQPLSRAPAPQPTEALVLATQQGLAIGFRNTQAQSIPRTRQFAQRDEGGPVDRVNLYVDFDGDGRNGYNFTVLLSNSINDTTIGNENQFNDDWDGDWRHATSEDETGWYVEMLIPWHIAPMRAASADGKRTLGLSLDRVIGATGERASWPAVSFNESRFLTALERIQVPAYSQSLLAITPYVSGIYDAVGRGSDFDGGVDLFWKPNGRFQLSATLNPDFGQVESDELTVNFSATETFFSDKRPFFTENQGFFDVPFGALNNNSRLIYTRRVGGRNDDGVGSGDVTAAVKVNGSAAGFNYGVFAATEADDIGRDFYAVRASRDFAAQGVGAMVTRVNRPFLDREATVYEFDHRWTPNSQWSIRSTLVGSDVDQAGRSSRDSGAQLRMDYDMGKGWRQQLYALHLGRDLQLNDFGYLERNNFNYLRYDLGHRVTDLPADSAYAGKDFHYAVSRRYNDQGVHIADAFAINRRSDLRDGGNEFAEIAAWSSGHDDLITRGNGVVDVPSKLYLYYERFRPRQNGGRWAFYGEAQYAAEGLGGMDEGKSRLYFEPRYHVSDRLSFFSGMEVSHNPDWLLWRGGNLLGSFRSDMITLNAGSVWLIDDKQELRVRLEAIGLDAHSRQAYRVAADGRPLKVAESIPDFNLRNLGFQIRYRYELAPLSHLYIAYVRGGDLFEEGLNQEGSAGREFRDAFDLRDSEQLLVKLSYRFEI
;
A
#
# COMPACT_ATOMS: atom_id res chain seq x y z
N MET A 1 34.21 66.11 -35.70
CA MET A 1 32.89 65.51 -35.41
C MET A 1 32.89 64.11 -36.01
N ARG A 2 32.99 63.07 -35.17
CA ARG A 2 31.90 62.13 -34.80
C ARG A 2 31.56 61.19 -35.97
N ALA A 3 32.29 60.09 -36.17
CA ALA A 3 32.36 58.81 -35.44
C ALA A 3 31.26 57.81 -35.89
N PRO A 4 31.62 56.59 -36.35
CA PRO A 4 30.69 55.55 -36.77
C PRO A 4 30.28 54.69 -35.57
N LEU A 5 28.99 54.39 -35.43
CA LEU A 5 28.45 53.58 -34.33
C LEU A 5 27.22 52.80 -34.81
N THR A 6 27.43 51.90 -35.77
CA THR A 6 26.41 50.94 -36.22
C THR A 6 27.06 49.60 -36.54
N LEU A 7 27.83 49.05 -35.58
CA LEU A 7 28.32 47.67 -35.66
C LEU A 7 28.40 46.97 -34.28
N SER A 8 27.57 47.39 -33.32
CA SER A 8 27.62 46.84 -31.94
C SER A 8 26.28 46.39 -31.36
N ILE A 9 25.19 46.38 -32.14
CA ILE A 9 23.89 45.91 -31.65
C ILE A 9 23.55 44.48 -32.13
N LEU A 10 24.21 43.96 -33.18
CA LEU A 10 24.06 42.55 -33.60
C LEU A 10 24.99 41.55 -32.87
N ALA A 11 25.91 42.03 -32.05
CA ALA A 11 26.81 41.17 -31.27
C ALA A 11 26.36 40.96 -29.81
N ALA A 12 25.25 41.57 -29.39
CA ALA A 12 24.67 41.41 -28.04
C ALA A 12 23.47 40.43 -27.99
N LEU A 13 23.17 39.77 -29.11
CA LEU A 13 22.18 38.69 -29.23
C LEU A 13 22.83 37.30 -29.39
N ALA A 14 24.15 37.23 -29.30
CA ALA A 14 24.90 35.98 -29.22
C ALA A 14 25.32 35.77 -27.77
N ALA A 15 24.87 34.65 -27.17
CA ALA A 15 25.12 34.21 -25.79
C ALA A 15 24.22 34.84 -24.69
N ALA A 16 22.90 34.77 -24.86
CA ALA A 16 22.15 34.15 -23.77
C ALA A 16 22.37 32.64 -23.92
N PRO A 17 22.78 31.89 -22.89
CA PRO A 17 22.73 30.44 -23.01
C PRO A 17 21.27 30.10 -23.31
N LEU A 18 21.02 29.57 -24.50
CA LEU A 18 19.86 28.71 -24.69
C LEU A 18 20.02 27.66 -23.60
N ALA A 19 19.21 27.74 -22.55
CA ALA A 19 19.16 26.70 -21.55
C ALA A 19 18.83 25.42 -22.33
N GLN A 20 19.84 24.59 -22.61
CA GLN A 20 19.62 23.29 -23.24
C GLN A 20 18.70 22.54 -22.29
N ALA A 21 17.56 22.10 -22.81
CA ALA A 21 16.70 21.19 -22.06
C ALA A 21 17.53 19.93 -21.75
N VAL A 22 17.41 19.42 -20.52
CA VAL A 22 17.99 18.12 -20.18
C VAL A 22 17.24 17.07 -20.99
N GLU A 23 17.95 16.41 -21.90
CA GLU A 23 17.41 15.27 -22.63
C GLU A 23 17.43 14.06 -21.69
N ILE A 24 16.34 13.29 -21.65
CA ILE A 24 16.24 12.12 -20.77
C ILE A 24 16.53 10.90 -21.63
N ASP A 25 17.81 10.64 -21.86
CA ASP A 25 18.31 9.53 -22.69
C ASP A 25 19.23 8.56 -21.90
N GLY A 26 19.47 8.87 -20.63
CA GLY A 26 20.28 8.09 -19.70
C GLY A 26 21.75 8.47 -19.75
N ARG A 27 22.14 9.55 -20.44
CA ARG A 27 23.52 10.00 -20.63
C ARG A 27 23.70 11.41 -20.08
N ILE A 28 24.40 11.48 -18.94
CA ILE A 28 24.62 12.74 -18.24
C ILE A 28 25.71 13.58 -18.92
N ASP A 29 25.33 14.40 -19.92
CA ASP A 29 26.20 15.37 -20.61
C ASP A 29 26.49 16.58 -19.70
N PRO A 30 27.76 16.93 -19.45
CA PRO A 30 28.11 18.10 -18.65
C PRO A 30 27.48 19.44 -19.08
N ALA A 31 27.18 19.63 -20.36
CA ALA A 31 26.56 20.86 -20.87
C ALA A 31 25.09 20.99 -20.46
N GLU A 32 24.35 19.88 -20.46
CA GLU A 32 22.93 19.85 -20.08
C GLU A 32 22.73 20.03 -18.56
N TRP A 33 23.70 19.55 -17.78
CA TRP A 33 23.67 19.59 -16.33
C TRP A 33 24.44 20.78 -15.73
N GLU A 34 24.73 21.82 -16.53
CA GLU A 34 25.38 23.03 -16.05
C GLU A 34 24.51 23.73 -14.98
N GLY A 35 25.12 24.05 -13.83
CA GLY A 35 24.42 24.68 -12.70
C GLY A 35 23.64 23.72 -11.80
N ALA A 36 23.64 22.42 -12.09
CA ALA A 36 23.05 21.42 -11.20
C ALA A 36 23.77 21.35 -9.84
N GLN A 37 23.00 21.17 -8.77
CA GLN A 37 23.56 20.86 -7.46
C GLN A 37 24.11 19.44 -7.46
N ARG A 38 25.40 19.30 -7.19
CA ARG A 38 26.10 18.00 -7.13
C ARG A 38 26.17 17.47 -5.71
N ILE A 39 25.76 16.22 -5.52
CA ILE A 39 25.67 15.54 -4.21
C ILE A 39 26.50 14.26 -4.26
N THR A 40 27.40 14.08 -3.30
CA THR A 40 28.32 12.93 -3.24
C THR A 40 28.44 12.27 -1.86
N ASP A 41 27.89 12.87 -0.79
CA ASP A 41 27.97 12.33 0.58
C ASP A 41 26.87 11.28 0.85
N PHE A 42 26.86 10.21 0.06
CA PHE A 42 25.96 9.07 0.28
C PHE A 42 26.47 8.21 1.44
N ARG A 43 25.56 7.85 2.36
CA ARG A 43 25.87 7.09 3.57
C ARG A 43 24.91 5.93 3.77
N LEU A 44 25.40 4.83 4.33
CA LEU A 44 24.62 3.60 4.52
C LEU A 44 23.42 3.82 5.44
N THR A 45 22.22 3.60 4.89
CA THR A 45 20.92 3.66 5.58
C THR A 45 20.20 2.32 5.65
N GLN A 46 20.71 1.29 4.96
CA GLN A 46 20.51 -0.11 5.31
C GLN A 46 21.87 -0.80 5.25
N PRO A 47 22.42 -1.26 6.40
CA PRO A 47 21.76 -1.49 7.70
C PRO A 47 21.58 -0.25 8.62
N LEU A 48 21.75 0.98 8.15
CA LEU A 48 21.71 2.25 8.94
C LEU A 48 22.93 2.46 9.85
N SER A 49 24.12 2.07 9.40
CA SER A 49 25.37 2.40 10.10
C SER A 49 25.80 3.87 9.94
N ARG A 50 25.24 4.58 8.94
CA ARG A 50 25.59 5.96 8.54
C ARG A 50 27.05 6.15 8.13
N ALA A 51 27.77 5.04 7.88
CA ALA A 51 29.10 5.04 7.30
C ALA A 51 29.06 5.49 5.83
N PRO A 52 30.15 6.04 5.27
CA PRO A 52 30.22 6.35 3.85
C PRO A 52 29.88 5.14 2.96
N ALA A 53 29.19 5.38 1.85
CA ALA A 53 28.84 4.32 0.91
C ALA A 53 30.10 3.65 0.35
N PRO A 54 30.15 2.30 0.30
CA PRO A 54 31.32 1.58 -0.23
C PRO A 54 31.48 1.71 -1.74
N GLN A 55 30.39 2.01 -2.46
CA GLN A 55 30.39 2.29 -3.90
C GLN A 55 30.09 3.77 -4.15
N PRO A 56 30.96 4.52 -4.84
CA PRO A 56 30.72 5.94 -5.12
C PRO A 56 29.42 6.17 -5.87
N THR A 57 28.67 7.15 -5.40
CA THR A 57 27.41 7.59 -6.02
C THR A 57 27.44 9.12 -6.07
N GLU A 58 27.15 9.66 -7.24
CA GLU A 58 26.98 11.09 -7.46
C GLU A 58 25.58 11.33 -7.97
N ALA A 59 24.87 12.29 -7.36
CA ALA A 59 23.59 12.75 -7.86
C ALA A 59 23.66 14.22 -8.27
N LEU A 60 22.88 14.58 -9.28
CA LEU A 60 22.73 15.92 -9.83
C LEU A 60 21.27 16.33 -9.70
N VAL A 61 21.02 17.53 -9.16
CA VAL A 61 19.68 18.08 -8.96
C VAL A 61 19.58 19.41 -9.68
N LEU A 62 18.64 19.52 -10.62
CA LEU A 62 18.43 20.74 -11.42
C LEU A 62 16.93 21.03 -11.57
N ALA A 63 16.51 22.22 -11.15
CA ALA A 63 15.16 22.69 -11.38
C ALA A 63 15.06 23.41 -12.73
N THR A 64 14.28 22.86 -13.64
CA THR A 64 14.05 23.42 -14.99
C THR A 64 12.59 23.87 -15.14
N GLN A 65 12.26 24.60 -16.21
CA GLN A 65 10.87 24.94 -16.50
C GLN A 65 9.97 23.72 -16.75
N GLN A 66 10.56 22.60 -17.19
CA GLN A 66 9.85 21.37 -17.58
C GLN A 66 9.62 20.43 -16.38
N GLY A 67 10.39 20.60 -15.30
CA GLY A 67 10.34 19.72 -14.15
C GLY A 67 11.61 19.78 -13.30
N LEU A 68 11.61 18.97 -12.24
CA LEU A 68 12.80 18.67 -11.44
C LEU A 68 13.58 17.55 -12.13
N ALA A 69 14.74 17.88 -12.69
CA ALA A 69 15.65 16.93 -13.32
C ALA A 69 16.61 16.35 -12.28
N ILE A 70 16.73 15.03 -12.25
CA ILE A 70 17.62 14.28 -11.35
C ILE A 70 18.51 13.35 -12.17
N GLY A 71 19.83 13.44 -11.98
CA GLY A 71 20.81 12.56 -12.59
C GLY A 71 21.52 11.73 -11.53
N PHE A 72 21.79 10.45 -11.80
CA PHE A 72 22.65 9.61 -10.96
C PHE A 72 23.81 9.03 -11.77
N ARG A 73 25.01 9.13 -11.23
CA ARG A 73 26.21 8.41 -11.66
C ARG A 73 26.56 7.37 -10.61
N ASN A 74 26.31 6.10 -10.93
CA ASN A 74 26.44 4.98 -10.01
C ASN A 74 27.69 4.16 -10.35
N THR A 75 28.86 4.56 -9.83
CA THR A 75 30.08 3.77 -9.98
C THR A 75 29.92 2.44 -9.25
N GLN A 76 30.35 1.35 -9.88
CA GLN A 76 30.30 0.02 -9.27
C GLN A 76 31.48 -0.82 -9.74
N ALA A 77 32.25 -1.33 -8.79
CA ALA A 77 33.35 -2.25 -9.09
C ALA A 77 32.84 -3.50 -9.85
N GLN A 78 33.58 -3.95 -10.86
CA GLN A 78 33.22 -5.12 -11.67
C GLN A 78 33.08 -6.41 -10.86
N SER A 79 33.71 -6.48 -9.68
CA SER A 79 33.56 -7.59 -8.73
C SER A 79 32.21 -7.64 -8.02
N ILE A 80 31.41 -6.57 -8.06
CA ILE A 80 30.08 -6.50 -7.47
C ILE A 80 29.03 -6.64 -8.60
N PRO A 81 28.32 -7.77 -8.69
CA PRO A 81 27.36 -8.00 -9.77
C PRO A 81 26.29 -6.91 -9.84
N ARG A 82 26.01 -6.45 -11.07
CA ARG A 82 24.85 -5.61 -11.37
C ARG A 82 23.65 -6.49 -11.72
N THR A 83 22.53 -6.24 -11.10
CA THR A 83 21.26 -6.95 -11.29
C THR A 83 20.41 -6.21 -12.32
N ARG A 84 20.12 -6.89 -13.44
CA ARG A 84 19.41 -6.31 -14.60
C ARG A 84 17.98 -6.80 -14.74
N GLN A 85 17.40 -7.33 -13.66
CA GLN A 85 16.03 -7.84 -13.71
C GLN A 85 15.07 -6.69 -13.95
N PHE A 86 14.21 -6.89 -14.94
CA PHE A 86 13.06 -6.05 -15.16
C PHE A 86 12.00 -6.42 -14.13
N ALA A 87 11.31 -5.41 -13.65
CA ALA A 87 10.17 -5.57 -12.77
C ALA A 87 8.95 -4.92 -13.45
N GLN A 88 7.75 -5.38 -13.09
CA GLN A 88 6.58 -4.56 -13.38
C GLN A 88 6.74 -3.22 -12.66
N ARG A 89 6.07 -2.20 -13.18
CA ARG A 89 5.77 -1.02 -12.39
C ARG A 89 5.28 -1.43 -11.00
N ASP A 90 5.88 -0.84 -9.98
CA ASP A 90 5.55 -1.00 -8.56
C ASP A 90 5.90 -2.37 -7.94
N GLU A 91 6.45 -3.31 -8.71
CA GLU A 91 7.03 -4.53 -8.16
C GLU A 91 8.49 -4.30 -7.70
N GLY A 92 8.75 -4.60 -6.43
CA GLY A 92 10.06 -4.43 -5.81
C GLY A 92 10.99 -5.65 -5.91
N GLY A 93 12.18 -5.51 -5.31
CA GLY A 93 13.13 -6.60 -5.12
C GLY A 93 14.51 -6.09 -4.71
N PRO A 94 15.47 -6.99 -4.41
CA PRO A 94 16.87 -6.63 -4.20
C PRO A 94 17.55 -6.52 -5.57
N VAL A 95 17.22 -5.42 -6.23
CA VAL A 95 17.73 -5.05 -7.54
C VAL A 95 18.48 -3.72 -7.44
N ASP A 96 19.41 -3.49 -8.36
CA ASP A 96 20.13 -2.22 -8.47
C ASP A 96 19.14 -1.15 -8.90
N ARG A 97 18.97 -0.15 -8.03
CA ARG A 97 18.01 0.94 -8.22
C ARG A 97 18.49 2.20 -7.52
N VAL A 98 17.94 3.31 -7.97
CA VAL A 98 18.02 4.61 -7.31
C VAL A 98 16.61 5.09 -6.98
N ASN A 99 16.49 5.87 -5.92
CA ASN A 99 15.22 6.40 -5.43
C ASN A 99 15.36 7.92 -5.24
N LEU A 100 14.36 8.67 -5.70
CA LEU A 100 14.14 10.07 -5.39
C LEU A 100 12.93 10.16 -4.46
N TYR A 101 13.15 10.57 -3.22
CA TYR A 101 12.09 10.99 -2.32
C TYR A 101 11.98 12.51 -2.38
N VAL A 102 10.76 13.00 -2.65
CA VAL A 102 10.47 14.42 -2.71
C VAL A 102 9.20 14.75 -1.94
N ASP A 103 9.33 15.65 -0.99
CA ASP A 103 8.25 16.43 -0.43
C ASP A 103 8.28 17.80 -1.12
N PHE A 104 7.27 18.06 -1.97
CA PHE A 104 7.25 19.27 -2.79
C PHE A 104 7.00 20.55 -2.00
N ASP A 105 6.54 20.47 -0.75
CA ASP A 105 6.30 21.62 0.13
C ASP A 105 7.24 21.66 1.35
N GLY A 106 7.99 20.57 1.60
CA GLY A 106 8.99 20.45 2.68
C GLY A 106 8.39 20.45 4.09
N ASP A 107 7.13 20.03 4.24
CA ASP A 107 6.34 20.08 5.47
C ASP A 107 6.14 18.73 6.19
N GLY A 108 6.64 17.65 5.61
CA GLY A 108 6.63 16.30 6.18
C GLY A 108 5.28 15.57 6.06
N ARG A 109 4.30 16.07 5.28
CA ARG A 109 2.97 15.45 5.20
C ARG A 109 2.81 14.47 4.05
N ASN A 110 3.07 14.95 2.84
CA ASN A 110 2.92 14.21 1.61
C ASN A 110 4.27 14.23 0.88
N GLY A 111 4.80 13.05 0.65
CA GLY A 111 5.96 12.86 -0.21
C GLY A 111 5.63 11.93 -1.36
N TYR A 112 6.58 11.84 -2.27
CA TYR A 112 6.55 10.92 -3.41
C TYR A 112 7.89 10.21 -3.46
N ASN A 113 7.88 8.92 -3.77
CA ASN A 113 9.08 8.18 -4.15
C ASN A 113 9.03 7.90 -5.64
N PHE A 114 10.11 8.21 -6.36
CA PHE A 114 10.32 7.83 -7.74
C PHE A 114 11.54 6.93 -7.82
N THR A 115 11.30 5.67 -8.17
CA THR A 115 12.33 4.64 -8.23
C THR A 115 12.63 4.29 -9.67
N VAL A 116 13.91 4.24 -10.03
CA VAL A 116 14.37 3.71 -11.32
C VAL A 116 15.35 2.57 -11.08
N LEU A 117 15.04 1.40 -11.62
CA LEU A 117 15.92 0.24 -11.64
C LEU A 117 16.95 0.40 -12.78
N LEU A 118 18.11 -0.25 -12.64
CA LEU A 118 19.10 -0.33 -13.73
C LEU A 118 18.48 -0.81 -15.06
N SER A 119 17.51 -1.72 -14.98
CA SER A 119 16.75 -2.25 -16.12
C SER A 119 15.81 -1.24 -16.77
N ASN A 120 15.75 0.02 -16.31
CA ASN A 120 14.79 1.03 -16.78
C ASN A 120 13.33 0.75 -16.38
N SER A 121 13.07 -0.26 -15.54
CA SER A 121 11.78 -0.40 -14.86
C SER A 121 11.64 0.63 -13.74
N ILE A 122 10.40 0.99 -13.40
CA ILE A 122 10.12 2.03 -12.41
C ILE A 122 9.19 1.54 -11.30
N ASN A 123 9.18 2.26 -10.18
CA ASN A 123 8.16 2.16 -9.13
C ASN A 123 7.91 3.58 -8.65
N ASP A 124 6.64 3.92 -8.41
CA ASP A 124 6.28 5.18 -7.78
C ASP A 124 5.21 5.03 -6.71
N THR A 125 5.36 5.85 -5.69
CA THR A 125 4.56 5.71 -4.46
C THR A 125 4.26 7.08 -3.90
N THR A 126 3.08 7.25 -3.32
CA THR A 126 2.84 8.37 -2.41
C THR A 126 3.27 8.00 -1.00
N ILE A 127 3.69 9.00 -0.23
CA ILE A 127 4.14 8.84 1.15
C ILE A 127 3.29 9.74 2.02
N GLY A 128 2.42 9.15 2.82
CA GLY A 128 1.65 9.84 3.85
C GLY A 128 2.30 9.70 5.22
N ASN A 129 1.90 10.58 6.15
CA ASN A 129 2.10 10.37 7.59
C ASN A 129 3.56 10.04 7.99
N GLU A 130 4.51 10.76 7.40
CA GLU A 130 5.97 10.64 7.52
C GLU A 130 6.61 9.44 6.82
N ASN A 131 6.00 8.26 6.84
CA ASN A 131 6.64 7.03 6.35
C ASN A 131 5.68 5.91 5.94
N GLN A 132 4.42 6.24 5.64
CA GLN A 132 3.44 5.29 5.13
C GLN A 132 3.41 5.38 3.60
N PHE A 133 3.88 4.32 2.95
CA PHE A 133 3.94 4.22 1.50
C PHE A 133 2.62 3.68 0.95
N ASN A 134 2.18 4.23 -0.17
CA ASN A 134 1.05 3.73 -0.95
C ASN A 134 1.48 3.63 -2.42
N ASP A 135 1.42 2.40 -2.94
CA ASP A 135 1.88 2.00 -4.27
C ASP A 135 0.69 1.87 -5.27
N ASP A 136 -0.47 2.47 -4.96
CA ASP A 136 -1.65 2.46 -5.84
C ASP A 136 -1.66 3.66 -6.82
N TRP A 137 -0.71 4.60 -6.69
CA TRP A 137 -0.66 5.82 -7.48
C TRP A 137 0.41 5.75 -8.58
N ASP A 138 -0.03 6.00 -9.82
CA ASP A 138 0.83 6.02 -11.00
C ASP A 138 1.03 7.45 -11.51
N GLY A 139 2.28 7.94 -11.51
CA GLY A 139 2.66 9.21 -12.10
C GLY A 139 2.99 9.14 -13.60
N ASP A 140 2.95 10.27 -14.31
CA ASP A 140 3.57 10.41 -15.64
C ASP A 140 4.83 11.28 -15.53
N TRP A 141 5.98 10.63 -15.68
CA TRP A 141 7.31 11.24 -15.55
C TRP A 141 8.30 10.51 -16.46
N ARG A 142 9.38 11.21 -16.85
CA ARG A 142 10.36 10.67 -17.81
C ARG A 142 11.55 10.08 -17.10
N HIS A 143 12.06 8.98 -17.61
CA HIS A 143 13.28 8.36 -17.11
C HIS A 143 14.03 7.64 -18.23
N ALA A 144 15.33 7.46 -18.02
CA ALA A 144 16.17 6.63 -18.87
C ALA A 144 17.36 6.10 -18.08
N THR A 145 17.86 4.94 -18.47
CA THR A 145 19.08 4.35 -17.91
C THR A 145 20.08 4.01 -18.99
N SER A 146 21.36 4.05 -18.63
CA SER A 146 22.44 3.52 -19.45
C SER A 146 23.52 2.90 -18.57
N GLU A 147 24.42 2.11 -19.16
CA GLU A 147 25.54 1.52 -18.43
C GLU A 147 26.81 1.42 -19.27
N ASP A 148 27.95 1.41 -18.57
CA ASP A 148 29.27 1.17 -19.14
C ASP A 148 30.16 0.32 -18.21
N GLU A 149 31.45 0.21 -18.53
CA GLU A 149 32.41 -0.58 -17.76
C GLU A 149 32.62 -0.07 -16.31
N THR A 150 32.36 1.21 -16.04
CA THR A 150 32.64 1.88 -14.77
C THR A 150 31.43 1.93 -13.85
N GLY A 151 30.23 2.00 -14.43
CA GLY A 151 29.01 2.16 -13.67
C GLY A 151 27.76 2.12 -14.53
N TRP A 152 26.71 2.72 -13.98
CA TRP A 152 25.45 2.92 -14.65
C TRP A 152 24.87 4.28 -14.29
N TYR A 153 23.98 4.75 -15.14
CA TYR A 153 23.49 6.12 -15.14
C TYR A 153 21.98 6.14 -15.19
N VAL A 154 21.39 7.12 -14.51
CA VAL A 154 19.96 7.36 -14.53
C VAL A 154 19.73 8.84 -14.74
N GLU A 155 18.75 9.15 -15.58
CA GLU A 155 18.17 10.49 -15.68
C GLU A 155 16.67 10.38 -15.42
N MET A 156 16.14 11.32 -14.64
CA MET A 156 14.73 11.47 -14.34
C MET A 156 14.31 12.91 -14.61
N LEU A 157 13.11 13.11 -15.13
CA LEU A 157 12.45 14.41 -15.11
C LEU A 157 11.07 14.27 -14.51
N ILE A 158 10.90 14.89 -13.35
CA ILE A 158 9.65 14.91 -12.60
C ILE A 158 8.90 16.22 -12.91
N PRO A 159 7.77 16.19 -13.64
CA PRO A 159 7.04 17.39 -14.02
C PRO A 159 6.48 18.14 -12.81
N TRP A 160 6.37 19.47 -12.89
CA TRP A 160 5.87 20.27 -11.76
C TRP A 160 4.38 20.06 -11.48
N HIS A 161 3.61 19.53 -12.43
CA HIS A 161 2.19 19.19 -12.22
C HIS A 161 1.99 17.81 -11.58
N ILE A 162 3.07 17.05 -11.32
CA ILE A 162 2.96 15.69 -10.78
C ILE A 162 2.24 15.69 -9.43
N ALA A 163 2.52 16.71 -8.60
CA ALA A 163 2.00 16.84 -7.24
C ALA A 163 1.35 18.22 -7.05
N PRO A 164 0.28 18.30 -6.23
CA PRO A 164 -0.20 19.57 -5.72
C PRO A 164 0.83 20.19 -4.78
N MET A 165 0.91 21.50 -4.82
CA MET A 165 2.01 22.30 -4.33
C MET A 165 1.47 23.64 -3.82
N ARG A 166 2.02 24.14 -2.71
CA ARG A 166 1.66 25.46 -2.17
C ARG A 166 2.11 26.61 -3.07
N ALA A 167 1.67 27.82 -2.75
CA ALA A 167 2.22 29.01 -3.41
C ALA A 167 3.73 29.14 -3.11
N ALA A 168 4.50 29.50 -4.14
CA ALA A 168 5.90 29.85 -4.00
C ALA A 168 6.09 31.03 -3.05
N SER A 169 7.29 31.16 -2.46
CA SER A 169 7.63 32.33 -1.66
C SER A 169 7.71 33.59 -2.53
N ALA A 170 7.56 34.75 -1.90
CA ALA A 170 7.50 36.04 -2.60
C ALA A 170 8.77 36.39 -3.41
N ASP A 171 9.90 35.73 -3.11
CA ASP A 171 11.17 35.84 -3.82
C ASP A 171 11.27 34.89 -5.05
N GLY A 172 10.18 34.23 -5.44
CA GLY A 172 10.13 33.37 -6.62
C GLY A 172 10.79 32.00 -6.43
N LYS A 173 10.98 31.58 -5.18
CA LYS A 173 11.56 30.27 -4.83
C LYS A 173 10.55 29.32 -4.21
N ARG A 174 10.92 28.05 -4.14
CA ARG A 174 10.21 26.98 -3.45
C ARG A 174 11.20 26.21 -2.59
N THR A 175 10.74 25.75 -1.43
CA THR A 175 11.46 24.78 -0.61
C THR A 175 10.94 23.37 -0.90
N LEU A 176 11.85 22.46 -1.21
CA LEU A 176 11.58 21.02 -1.36
C LEU A 176 12.27 20.28 -0.20
N GLY A 177 11.66 19.24 0.33
CA GLY A 177 12.37 18.21 1.10
C GLY A 177 12.85 17.12 0.16
N LEU A 178 14.14 16.84 0.08
CA LEU A 178 14.72 15.80 -0.77
C LEU A 178 15.49 14.73 0.00
N SER A 179 15.34 13.48 -0.43
CA SER A 179 16.34 12.44 -0.23
C SER A 179 16.56 11.65 -1.51
N LEU A 180 17.81 11.28 -1.73
CA LEU A 180 18.26 10.49 -2.86
C LEU A 180 18.90 9.24 -2.29
N ASP A 181 18.50 8.06 -2.75
CA ASP A 181 19.13 6.81 -2.34
C ASP A 181 19.54 5.92 -3.52
N ARG A 182 20.46 5.01 -3.25
CA ARG A 182 20.87 3.92 -4.13
C ARG A 182 20.83 2.63 -3.33
N VAL A 183 20.27 1.58 -3.95
CA VAL A 183 20.34 0.20 -3.47
C VAL A 183 21.29 -0.59 -4.37
N ILE A 184 22.19 -1.35 -3.75
CA ILE A 184 23.06 -2.31 -4.44
C ILE A 184 22.40 -3.68 -4.35
N GLY A 185 21.86 -4.18 -5.46
CA GLY A 185 21.02 -5.38 -5.46
C GLY A 185 21.74 -6.63 -4.93
N ALA A 186 23.03 -6.79 -5.26
CA ALA A 186 23.81 -7.96 -4.87
C ALA A 186 24.08 -8.07 -3.35
N THR A 187 24.20 -6.93 -2.65
CA THR A 187 24.53 -6.88 -1.21
C THR A 187 23.33 -6.51 -0.34
N GLY A 188 22.29 -5.92 -0.92
CA GLY A 188 21.14 -5.34 -0.21
C GLY A 188 21.46 -4.02 0.51
N GLU A 189 22.69 -3.51 0.38
CA GLU A 189 23.09 -2.25 0.99
C GLU A 189 22.32 -1.09 0.34
N ARG A 190 21.81 -0.19 1.18
CA ARG A 190 21.22 1.07 0.75
C ARG A 190 22.04 2.21 1.29
N ALA A 191 22.38 3.16 0.43
CA ALA A 191 23.02 4.41 0.82
C ALA A 191 22.18 5.59 0.36
N SER A 192 22.06 6.62 1.19
CA SER A 192 21.27 7.81 0.89
C SER A 192 21.95 9.11 1.26
N TRP A 193 21.47 10.19 0.66
CA TRP A 193 21.68 11.57 1.07
C TRP A 193 20.30 12.25 1.28
N PRO A 194 20.06 12.94 2.40
CA PRO A 194 20.83 12.83 3.65
C PRO A 194 20.79 11.38 4.18
N ALA A 195 21.55 11.09 5.24
CA ALA A 195 21.65 9.75 5.84
C ALA A 195 20.41 9.37 6.66
N VAL A 196 19.24 9.41 6.02
CA VAL A 196 17.91 9.15 6.58
C VAL A 196 17.35 7.84 6.03
N SER A 197 16.72 7.03 6.88
CA SER A 197 16.07 5.78 6.46
C SER A 197 14.56 5.95 6.40
N PHE A 198 13.91 5.39 5.37
CA PHE A 198 12.45 5.34 5.25
C PHE A 198 11.76 4.60 6.41
N ASN A 199 12.51 3.82 7.21
CA ASN A 199 11.99 3.16 8.40
C ASN A 199 11.94 4.08 9.65
N GLU A 200 12.50 5.29 9.58
CA GLU A 200 12.43 6.27 10.66
C GLU A 200 11.02 6.88 10.71
N SER A 201 10.51 7.15 11.92
CA SER A 201 9.13 7.63 12.13
C SER A 201 8.86 9.05 11.63
N ARG A 202 9.91 9.77 11.23
CA ARG A 202 9.89 11.16 10.77
C ARG A 202 10.60 11.34 9.44
N PHE A 203 10.48 10.34 8.58
CA PHE A 203 11.27 10.25 7.36
C PHE A 203 11.09 11.48 6.46
N LEU A 204 9.85 11.88 6.12
CA LEU A 204 9.61 13.08 5.31
C LEU A 204 10.12 14.38 5.98
N THR A 205 9.92 14.54 7.29
CA THR A 205 10.41 15.73 8.01
C THR A 205 11.95 15.83 8.03
N ALA A 206 12.63 14.68 7.97
CA ALA A 206 14.09 14.56 8.01
C ALA A 206 14.77 14.67 6.63
N LEU A 207 14.00 14.83 5.55
CA LEU A 207 14.54 15.14 4.23
C LEU A 207 15.28 16.49 4.23
N GLU A 208 16.31 16.61 3.38
CA GLU A 208 17.10 17.84 3.29
C GLU A 208 16.30 18.94 2.59
N ARG A 209 16.24 20.13 3.19
CA ARG A 209 15.49 21.25 2.63
C ARG A 209 16.34 22.04 1.64
N ILE A 210 16.00 21.95 0.36
CA ILE A 210 16.67 22.74 -0.69
C ILE A 210 15.74 23.84 -1.20
N GLN A 211 16.33 24.96 -1.66
CA GLN A 211 15.60 26.02 -2.34
C GLN A 211 15.86 25.95 -3.84
N VAL A 212 14.78 25.95 -4.62
CA VAL A 212 14.83 25.96 -6.09
C VAL A 212 14.02 27.13 -6.65
N PRO A 213 14.31 27.60 -7.87
CA PRO A 213 13.40 28.49 -8.59
C PRO A 213 12.01 27.86 -8.69
N ALA A 214 10.97 28.66 -8.45
CA ALA A 214 9.61 28.20 -8.57
C ALA A 214 9.15 28.29 -10.03
N TYR A 215 8.78 27.14 -10.60
CA TYR A 215 8.12 27.07 -11.89
C TYR A 215 6.65 26.68 -11.71
N SER A 216 5.83 27.02 -12.70
CA SER A 216 4.44 26.60 -12.78
C SER A 216 4.23 25.92 -14.11
N GLN A 217 3.61 24.75 -14.07
CA GLN A 217 3.23 23.97 -15.23
C GLN A 217 1.75 23.64 -15.11
N SER A 218 1.05 23.65 -16.25
CA SER A 218 -0.33 23.18 -16.33
C SER A 218 -0.39 21.79 -16.95
N LEU A 219 -1.42 21.04 -16.58
CA LEU A 219 -1.79 19.78 -17.21
C LEU A 219 -3.30 19.78 -17.46
N LEU A 220 -3.71 19.39 -18.66
CA LEU A 220 -5.04 18.90 -18.95
C LEU A 220 -4.89 17.50 -19.53
N ALA A 221 -5.29 16.48 -18.78
CA ALA A 221 -5.30 15.10 -19.23
C ALA A 221 -6.75 14.60 -19.35
N ILE A 222 -7.06 13.96 -20.47
CA ILE A 222 -8.35 13.32 -20.71
C ILE A 222 -8.09 11.88 -21.12
N THR A 223 -8.68 10.93 -20.40
CA THR A 223 -8.49 9.49 -20.63
C THR A 223 -9.84 8.82 -20.86
N PRO A 224 -10.35 8.82 -22.10
CA PRO A 224 -11.44 7.93 -22.46
C PRO A 224 -11.00 6.46 -22.36
N TYR A 225 -11.96 5.60 -22.03
CA TYR A 225 -11.78 4.16 -22.14
C TYR A 225 -13.03 3.51 -22.74
N VAL A 226 -12.81 2.33 -23.32
CA VAL A 226 -13.86 1.41 -23.73
C VAL A 226 -13.47 0.00 -23.31
N SER A 227 -14.45 -0.79 -22.90
CA SER A 227 -14.24 -2.20 -22.56
C SER A 227 -15.36 -3.07 -23.10
N GLY A 228 -15.04 -4.34 -23.34
CA GLY A 228 -16.00 -5.36 -23.69
C GLY A 228 -15.68 -6.64 -22.94
N ILE A 229 -16.69 -7.24 -22.33
CA ILE A 229 -16.59 -8.50 -21.60
C ILE A 229 -17.51 -9.50 -22.26
N TYR A 230 -16.96 -10.65 -22.63
CA TYR A 230 -17.75 -11.81 -23.06
C TYR A 230 -17.74 -12.84 -21.95
N ASP A 231 -18.92 -13.11 -21.38
CA ASP A 231 -19.14 -14.18 -20.42
C ASP A 231 -19.55 -15.46 -21.15
N ALA A 232 -18.65 -16.45 -21.15
CA ALA A 232 -18.87 -17.73 -21.80
C ALA A 232 -19.86 -18.62 -21.03
N VAL A 233 -20.01 -18.43 -19.71
CA VAL A 233 -20.92 -19.22 -18.87
C VAL A 233 -22.35 -18.73 -19.06
N GLY A 234 -22.59 -17.43 -18.85
CA GLY A 234 -23.88 -16.79 -19.06
C GLY A 234 -24.25 -16.61 -20.54
N ARG A 235 -23.27 -16.74 -21.45
CA ARG A 235 -23.39 -16.47 -22.90
C ARG A 235 -23.86 -15.05 -23.20
N GLY A 236 -23.32 -14.09 -22.45
CA GLY A 236 -23.61 -12.67 -22.57
C GLY A 236 -22.40 -11.88 -23.05
N SER A 237 -22.66 -10.72 -23.63
CA SER A 237 -21.63 -9.71 -23.88
C SER A 237 -22.07 -8.41 -23.25
N ASP A 238 -21.16 -7.77 -22.53
CA ASP A 238 -21.35 -6.46 -21.96
C ASP A 238 -20.32 -5.48 -22.54
N PHE A 239 -20.72 -4.23 -22.71
CA PHE A 239 -19.89 -3.19 -23.28
C PHE A 239 -20.02 -1.94 -22.44
N ASP A 240 -18.87 -1.38 -22.09
CA ASP A 240 -18.81 -0.24 -21.20
C ASP A 240 -17.82 0.81 -21.72
N GLY A 241 -18.01 2.05 -21.28
CA GLY A 241 -17.12 3.15 -21.64
C GLY A 241 -17.35 4.37 -20.78
N GLY A 242 -16.26 5.08 -20.54
CA GLY A 242 -16.25 6.26 -19.70
C GLY A 242 -15.06 7.15 -19.99
N VAL A 243 -14.89 8.17 -19.16
CA VAL A 243 -13.82 9.15 -19.33
C VAL A 243 -13.37 9.71 -18.00
N ASP A 244 -12.06 9.76 -17.82
CA ASP A 244 -11.41 10.49 -16.73
C ASP A 244 -10.86 11.83 -17.24
N LEU A 245 -10.94 12.84 -16.41
CA LEU A 245 -10.43 14.19 -16.63
C LEU A 245 -9.56 14.60 -15.46
N PHE A 246 -8.34 15.03 -15.73
CA PHE A 246 -7.44 15.64 -14.75
C PHE A 246 -7.02 17.02 -15.24
N TRP A 247 -7.42 18.05 -14.51
CA TRP A 247 -7.08 19.43 -14.83
C TRP A 247 -6.29 20.07 -13.68
N LYS A 248 -5.04 20.41 -13.96
CA LYS A 248 -4.10 21.06 -13.07
C LYS A 248 -3.65 22.36 -13.74
N PRO A 249 -4.38 23.48 -13.63
CA PRO A 249 -4.00 24.75 -14.27
C PRO A 249 -2.70 25.36 -13.72
N ASN A 250 -2.30 24.95 -12.52
CA ASN A 250 -1.03 25.27 -11.87
C ASN A 250 -0.81 24.28 -10.72
N GLY A 251 0.36 24.34 -10.07
CA GLY A 251 0.66 23.45 -8.94
C GLY A 251 -0.27 23.57 -7.74
N ARG A 252 -1.08 24.63 -7.57
CA ARG A 252 -1.90 24.85 -6.36
C ARG A 252 -3.32 24.32 -6.42
N PHE A 253 -3.78 23.89 -7.59
CA PHE A 253 -5.16 23.49 -7.82
C PHE A 253 -5.21 22.27 -8.73
N GLN A 254 -6.01 21.30 -8.34
CA GLN A 254 -6.32 20.13 -9.14
C GLN A 254 -7.81 19.84 -9.08
N LEU A 255 -8.38 19.60 -10.26
CA LEU A 255 -9.70 19.02 -10.47
C LEU A 255 -9.50 17.65 -11.12
N SER A 256 -9.96 16.60 -10.46
CA SER A 256 -10.14 15.29 -11.06
C SER A 256 -11.63 15.05 -11.22
N ALA A 257 -12.06 14.52 -12.36
CA ALA A 257 -13.45 14.13 -12.58
C ALA A 257 -13.49 12.85 -13.39
N THR A 258 -14.56 12.07 -13.20
CA THR A 258 -14.82 10.86 -13.97
C THR A 258 -16.29 10.76 -14.28
N LEU A 259 -16.61 10.25 -15.47
CA LEU A 259 -17.94 9.85 -15.88
C LEU A 259 -17.88 8.37 -16.20
N ASN A 260 -18.71 7.58 -15.51
CA ASN A 260 -18.70 6.13 -15.58
C ASN A 260 -17.27 5.56 -15.41
N PRO A 261 -16.66 5.68 -14.21
CA PRO A 261 -15.28 5.28 -14.00
C PRO A 261 -15.08 3.80 -14.30
N ASP A 262 -13.87 3.46 -14.71
CA ASP A 262 -13.55 2.10 -15.11
C ASP A 262 -13.55 1.11 -13.93
N PHE A 263 -14.57 0.25 -13.88
CA PHE A 263 -14.70 -0.83 -12.89
C PHE A 263 -14.13 -2.16 -13.35
N GLY A 264 -13.82 -2.29 -14.65
CA GLY A 264 -13.23 -3.47 -15.24
C GLY A 264 -11.79 -3.64 -14.75
N GLN A 265 -11.63 -4.15 -13.53
CA GLN A 265 -10.32 -4.52 -13.03
C GLN A 265 -9.81 -5.68 -13.85
N VAL A 266 -8.78 -5.39 -14.66
CA VAL A 266 -8.06 -6.42 -15.40
C VAL A 266 -7.27 -7.31 -14.42
N GLU A 267 -6.94 -6.78 -13.25
CA GLU A 267 -6.36 -7.52 -12.14
C GLU A 267 -7.47 -8.10 -11.27
N SER A 268 -7.50 -9.43 -11.12
CA SER A 268 -8.37 -10.07 -10.14
C SER A 268 -7.80 -9.86 -8.74
N ASP A 269 -8.68 -9.53 -7.79
CA ASP A 269 -8.37 -9.58 -6.37
C ASP A 269 -7.88 -10.99 -5.98
N GLU A 270 -7.09 -11.08 -4.91
CA GLU A 270 -6.60 -12.37 -4.43
C GLU A 270 -7.73 -13.21 -3.86
N LEU A 271 -7.70 -14.52 -4.13
CA LEU A 271 -8.66 -15.45 -3.54
C LEU A 271 -8.51 -15.47 -2.02
N THR A 272 -9.48 -14.90 -1.31
CA THR A 272 -9.48 -14.84 0.15
C THR A 272 -10.65 -15.63 0.71
N VAL A 273 -10.35 -16.59 1.58
CA VAL A 273 -11.35 -17.32 2.38
C VAL A 273 -11.47 -16.66 3.75
N ASN A 274 -12.59 -15.97 4.00
CA ASN A 274 -12.81 -15.23 5.23
C ASN A 274 -14.11 -15.65 5.92
N PHE A 275 -14.00 -16.34 7.06
CA PHE A 275 -15.12 -16.71 7.94
C PHE A 275 -15.25 -15.83 9.19
N SER A 276 -14.39 -14.83 9.32
CA SER A 276 -14.33 -13.97 10.50
C SER A 276 -15.56 -13.05 10.61
N ALA A 277 -15.62 -12.28 11.69
CA ALA A 277 -16.63 -11.23 11.87
C ALA A 277 -16.24 -9.91 11.18
N THR A 278 -15.05 -9.82 10.59
CA THR A 278 -14.52 -8.62 9.95
C THR A 278 -14.50 -8.79 8.44
N GLU A 279 -14.82 -7.71 7.74
CA GLU A 279 -14.77 -7.65 6.27
C GLU A 279 -13.33 -7.85 5.75
N THR A 280 -13.19 -8.30 4.50
CA THR A 280 -11.89 -8.34 3.81
C THR A 280 -11.61 -6.96 3.19
N PHE A 281 -10.40 -6.44 3.42
CA PHE A 281 -9.96 -5.19 2.82
C PHE A 281 -9.25 -5.42 1.47
N PHE A 282 -9.64 -4.68 0.44
CA PHE A 282 -8.96 -4.64 -0.86
C PHE A 282 -8.52 -3.21 -1.19
N SER A 283 -7.30 -3.00 -1.69
CA SER A 283 -6.89 -1.65 -2.13
C SER A 283 -7.67 -1.22 -3.39
N ASP A 284 -7.65 0.06 -3.71
CA ASP A 284 -8.31 0.58 -4.92
C ASP A 284 -7.24 0.81 -6.00
N LYS A 285 -7.48 0.37 -7.23
CA LYS A 285 -6.54 0.48 -8.35
C LYS A 285 -7.06 1.40 -9.47
N ARG A 286 -8.20 2.03 -9.26
CA ARG A 286 -8.84 2.90 -10.27
C ARG A 286 -8.18 4.29 -10.27
N PRO A 287 -7.69 4.80 -11.41
CA PRO A 287 -6.88 6.03 -11.47
C PRO A 287 -7.53 7.25 -10.81
N PHE A 288 -8.82 7.51 -11.03
CA PHE A 288 -9.53 8.62 -10.38
C PHE A 288 -9.47 8.54 -8.84
N PHE A 289 -9.62 7.34 -8.28
CA PHE A 289 -9.71 7.13 -6.84
C PHE A 289 -8.34 7.23 -6.17
N THR A 290 -7.29 6.72 -6.81
CA THR A 290 -5.91 6.73 -6.29
C THR A 290 -5.23 8.10 -6.45
N GLU A 291 -5.56 8.87 -7.50
CA GLU A 291 -4.99 10.19 -7.74
C GLU A 291 -5.24 11.14 -6.54
N ASN A 292 -4.15 11.58 -5.91
CA ASN A 292 -4.13 12.47 -4.73
C ASN A 292 -5.02 12.02 -3.56
N GLN A 293 -5.22 10.71 -3.38
CA GLN A 293 -5.98 10.18 -2.26
C GLN A 293 -5.34 10.50 -0.90
N GLY A 294 -4.01 10.59 -0.84
CA GLY A 294 -3.25 10.81 0.40
C GLY A 294 -3.68 12.03 1.22
N PHE A 295 -4.25 13.07 0.59
CA PHE A 295 -4.78 14.23 1.34
C PHE A 295 -5.95 13.87 2.27
N PHE A 296 -6.77 12.91 1.85
CA PHE A 296 -7.93 12.39 2.59
C PHE A 296 -7.57 11.23 3.53
N ASP A 297 -6.36 10.67 3.42
CA ASP A 297 -5.94 9.51 4.19
C ASP A 297 -5.45 9.90 5.59
N VAL A 298 -6.40 9.94 6.53
CA VAL A 298 -6.16 10.17 7.95
C VAL A 298 -6.16 8.83 8.68
N PRO A 299 -5.03 8.40 9.27
CA PRO A 299 -4.95 7.12 9.97
C PRO A 299 -5.81 7.13 11.23
N PHE A 300 -6.72 6.16 11.34
CA PHE A 300 -7.57 6.00 12.52
C PHE A 300 -7.98 4.54 12.71
N GLY A 301 -7.66 3.97 13.87
CA GLY A 301 -7.94 2.57 14.21
C GLY A 301 -6.69 1.84 14.69
N ALA A 302 -6.82 0.55 15.03
CA ALA A 302 -5.74 -0.21 15.67
C ALA A 302 -4.43 -0.22 14.84
N LEU A 303 -3.29 -0.34 15.53
CA LEU A 303 -1.99 -0.41 14.85
C LEU A 303 -1.92 -1.62 13.89
N ASN A 304 -1.24 -1.41 12.75
CA ASN A 304 -1.01 -2.41 11.70
C ASN A 304 -2.28 -2.99 11.09
N ASN A 305 -3.33 -2.17 10.97
CA ASN A 305 -4.59 -2.56 10.37
C ASN A 305 -4.97 -1.62 9.20
N ASN A 306 -6.04 -1.94 8.48
CA ASN A 306 -6.43 -1.19 7.28
C ASN A 306 -7.44 -0.05 7.56
N SER A 307 -7.68 0.28 8.84
CA SER A 307 -8.72 1.23 9.22
C SER A 307 -8.40 2.65 8.76
N ARG A 308 -9.37 3.28 8.11
CA ARG A 308 -9.27 4.59 7.48
C ARG A 308 -10.63 5.23 7.33
N LEU A 309 -10.66 6.55 7.27
CA LEU A 309 -11.92 7.32 7.25
C LEU A 309 -12.58 7.40 5.87
N ILE A 310 -11.81 7.21 4.80
CA ILE A 310 -12.30 7.12 3.43
C ILE A 310 -11.71 5.86 2.79
N TYR A 311 -12.59 4.96 2.41
CA TYR A 311 -12.30 3.73 1.71
C TYR A 311 -13.02 3.75 0.36
N THR A 312 -12.30 4.17 -0.68
CA THR A 312 -12.88 4.47 -2.01
C THR A 312 -13.52 3.26 -2.69
N ARG A 313 -13.16 2.02 -2.31
CA ARG A 313 -13.80 0.79 -2.78
C ARG A 313 -15.27 0.65 -2.34
N ARG A 314 -15.74 1.47 -1.38
CA ARG A 314 -17.18 1.63 -1.09
C ARG A 314 -17.94 2.22 -2.27
N VAL A 315 -17.31 3.13 -3.03
CA VAL A 315 -17.90 3.81 -4.18
C VAL A 315 -17.85 2.87 -5.40
N GLY A 316 -19.03 2.45 -5.84
CA GLY A 316 -19.26 1.34 -6.78
C GLY A 316 -18.98 -0.05 -6.18
N GLY A 317 -19.00 -0.17 -4.84
CA GLY A 317 -19.01 -1.46 -4.15
C GLY A 317 -20.36 -2.16 -4.26
N ARG A 318 -20.51 -3.34 -3.63
CA ARG A 318 -21.77 -4.13 -3.65
C ARG A 318 -23.00 -3.25 -3.35
N ASN A 319 -24.07 -3.43 -4.14
CA ASN A 319 -25.33 -2.71 -3.96
C ASN A 319 -26.00 -3.06 -2.62
N ASP A 320 -26.79 -2.11 -2.12
CA ASP A 320 -27.49 -2.23 -0.85
C ASP A 320 -28.64 -3.25 -0.89
N ASP A 321 -29.17 -3.58 -2.07
CA ASP A 321 -30.12 -4.68 -2.30
C ASP A 321 -29.44 -6.06 -2.36
N GLY A 322 -28.11 -6.08 -2.37
CA GLY A 322 -27.29 -7.27 -2.41
C GLY A 322 -27.09 -7.86 -3.80
N VAL A 323 -27.46 -7.18 -4.89
CA VAL A 323 -27.32 -7.70 -6.26
C VAL A 323 -26.30 -6.86 -7.04
N GLY A 324 -25.20 -7.50 -7.45
CA GLY A 324 -24.16 -6.84 -8.24
C GLY A 324 -23.42 -5.71 -7.49
N SER A 325 -22.74 -4.89 -8.28
CA SER A 325 -21.99 -3.71 -7.81
C SER A 325 -22.74 -2.42 -8.16
N GLY A 326 -22.48 -1.36 -7.40
CA GLY A 326 -22.99 -0.03 -7.69
C GLY A 326 -22.39 0.54 -8.96
N ASP A 327 -23.25 1.05 -9.83
CA ASP A 327 -22.85 1.73 -11.05
C ASP A 327 -22.59 3.21 -10.74
N VAL A 328 -21.34 3.65 -10.79
CA VAL A 328 -20.99 5.06 -10.49
C VAL A 328 -21.21 5.89 -11.74
N THR A 329 -22.21 6.78 -11.70
CA THR A 329 -22.48 7.67 -12.84
C THR A 329 -21.36 8.71 -13.01
N ALA A 330 -20.94 9.32 -11.91
CA ALA A 330 -19.94 10.38 -11.92
C ALA A 330 -19.26 10.55 -10.57
N ALA A 331 -18.02 11.03 -10.60
CA ALA A 331 -17.35 11.51 -9.40
C ALA A 331 -16.44 12.71 -9.70
N VAL A 332 -16.23 13.54 -8.70
CA VAL A 332 -15.39 14.73 -8.76
C VAL A 332 -14.56 14.87 -7.49
N LYS A 333 -13.31 15.25 -7.66
CA LYS A 333 -12.36 15.54 -6.59
C LYS A 333 -11.69 16.88 -6.87
N VAL A 334 -11.68 17.77 -5.89
CA VAL A 334 -11.01 19.08 -5.98
C VAL A 334 -10.04 19.20 -4.84
N ASN A 335 -8.78 19.50 -5.12
CA ASN A 335 -7.75 19.71 -4.12
C ASN A 335 -7.00 21.00 -4.41
N GLY A 336 -6.58 21.68 -3.35
CA GLY A 336 -5.70 22.82 -3.52
C GLY A 336 -5.26 23.49 -2.23
N SER A 337 -4.57 24.61 -2.38
CA SER A 337 -4.15 25.43 -1.25
C SER A 337 -4.42 26.92 -1.50
N ALA A 338 -4.94 27.61 -0.48
CA ALA A 338 -5.24 29.03 -0.52
C ALA A 338 -5.13 29.65 0.88
N ALA A 339 -4.57 30.86 0.97
CA ALA A 339 -4.45 31.63 2.22
C ALA A 339 -3.83 30.86 3.41
N GLY A 340 -2.91 29.93 3.13
CA GLY A 340 -2.26 29.10 4.16
C GLY A 340 -3.08 27.90 4.63
N PHE A 341 -4.22 27.62 4.00
CA PHE A 341 -5.01 26.41 4.20
C PHE A 341 -4.87 25.50 2.98
N ASN A 342 -4.83 24.19 3.22
CA ASN A 342 -5.06 23.18 2.20
C ASN A 342 -6.53 22.74 2.29
N TYR A 343 -7.15 22.46 1.16
CA TYR A 343 -8.53 22.01 1.09
C TYR A 343 -8.69 20.85 0.11
N GLY A 344 -9.71 20.03 0.36
CA GLY A 344 -10.10 18.90 -0.46
C GLY A 344 -11.61 18.73 -0.43
N VAL A 345 -12.22 18.50 -1.60
CA VAL A 345 -13.63 18.14 -1.76
C VAL A 345 -13.70 16.88 -2.60
N PHE A 346 -14.54 15.94 -2.20
CA PHE A 346 -14.87 14.73 -2.95
C PHE A 346 -16.38 14.60 -3.03
N ALA A 347 -16.90 14.26 -4.20
CA ALA A 347 -18.27 13.86 -4.38
C ALA A 347 -18.37 12.72 -5.41
N ALA A 348 -19.22 11.73 -5.15
CA ALA A 348 -19.55 10.67 -6.09
C ALA A 348 -21.02 10.30 -5.99
N THR A 349 -21.62 9.91 -7.10
CA THR A 349 -23.03 9.50 -7.18
C THR A 349 -23.15 8.22 -8.00
N GLU A 350 -23.94 7.29 -7.51
CA GLU A 350 -24.27 6.04 -8.18
C GLU A 350 -25.66 6.12 -8.83
N ALA A 351 -25.86 5.31 -9.87
CA ALA A 351 -27.08 5.28 -10.66
C ALA A 351 -28.26 4.62 -9.91
N ASP A 352 -29.46 4.82 -10.48
CA ASP A 352 -30.73 4.23 -10.05
C ASP A 352 -31.23 4.65 -8.65
N ASP A 353 -32.46 4.25 -8.32
CA ASP A 353 -33.11 4.58 -7.04
C ASP A 353 -32.42 3.95 -5.81
N ILE A 354 -31.52 2.98 -6.05
CA ILE A 354 -30.70 2.34 -5.02
C ILE A 354 -29.30 2.97 -4.90
N GLY A 355 -28.96 3.90 -5.80
CA GLY A 355 -27.67 4.56 -5.88
C GLY A 355 -27.35 5.36 -4.62
N ARG A 356 -26.09 5.30 -4.21
CA ARG A 356 -25.57 6.00 -3.05
C ARG A 356 -24.84 7.28 -3.47
N ASP A 357 -24.95 8.29 -2.63
CA ASP A 357 -24.17 9.53 -2.78
C ASP A 357 -23.11 9.61 -1.69
N PHE A 358 -21.89 9.97 -2.08
CA PHE A 358 -20.74 10.10 -1.20
C PHE A 358 -20.20 11.53 -1.26
N TYR A 359 -19.94 12.12 -0.09
CA TYR A 359 -19.37 13.45 0.02
C TYR A 359 -18.25 13.46 1.06
N ALA A 360 -17.16 14.17 0.78
CA ALA A 360 -16.16 14.51 1.78
C ALA A 360 -15.65 15.93 1.58
N VAL A 361 -15.42 16.64 2.68
CA VAL A 361 -14.78 17.95 2.71
C VAL A 361 -13.71 17.93 3.78
N ARG A 362 -12.50 18.34 3.44
CA ARG A 362 -11.37 18.42 4.37
C ARG A 362 -10.63 19.72 4.23
N ALA A 363 -10.23 20.28 5.36
CA ALA A 363 -9.34 21.43 5.42
C ALA A 363 -8.22 21.17 6.42
N SER A 364 -7.01 21.62 6.12
CA SER A 364 -5.87 21.53 7.04
C SER A 364 -5.00 22.76 6.97
N ARG A 365 -4.26 23.00 8.06
CA ARG A 365 -3.30 24.08 8.16
C ARG A 365 -2.08 23.63 8.94
N ASP A 366 -0.93 24.11 8.49
CA ASP A 366 0.34 23.87 9.13
C ASP A 366 0.94 25.13 9.75
N PHE A 367 1.64 24.88 10.83
CA PHE A 367 2.50 25.77 11.57
C PHE A 367 3.89 25.12 11.67
N ALA A 368 4.88 25.85 12.19
CA ALA A 368 6.27 25.39 12.17
C ALA A 368 6.52 24.03 12.85
N ALA A 369 5.77 23.73 13.92
CA ALA A 369 5.90 22.48 14.69
C ALA A 369 4.56 21.77 14.88
N GLN A 370 3.46 22.32 14.36
CA GLN A 370 2.11 21.82 14.57
C GLN A 370 1.35 21.77 13.26
N GLY A 371 0.48 20.79 13.11
CA GLY A 371 -0.49 20.73 12.02
C GLY A 371 -1.85 20.41 12.60
N VAL A 372 -2.90 21.00 12.04
CA VAL A 372 -4.29 20.69 12.40
C VAL A 372 -5.09 20.43 11.14
N GLY A 373 -6.04 19.52 11.23
CA GLY A 373 -6.93 19.13 10.14
C GLY A 373 -8.33 18.88 10.67
N ALA A 374 -9.31 19.06 9.80
CA ALA A 374 -10.67 18.62 10.05
C ALA A 374 -11.29 18.10 8.76
N MET A 375 -12.05 17.03 8.87
CA MET A 375 -12.77 16.42 7.78
C MET A 375 -14.21 16.11 8.18
N VAL A 376 -15.11 16.24 7.21
CA VAL A 376 -16.48 15.74 7.32
C VAL A 376 -16.75 14.88 6.12
N THR A 377 -17.32 13.70 6.35
CA THR A 377 -17.87 12.85 5.30
C THR A 377 -19.36 12.66 5.50
N ARG A 378 -20.10 12.51 4.40
CA ARG A 378 -21.53 12.19 4.43
C ARG A 378 -21.84 11.19 3.33
N VAL A 379 -22.59 10.16 3.66
CA VAL A 379 -23.11 9.18 2.71
C VAL A 379 -24.63 9.12 2.84
N ASN A 380 -25.31 9.17 1.70
CA ASN A 380 -26.74 8.93 1.59
C ASN A 380 -26.97 7.57 0.93
N ARG A 381 -27.79 6.72 1.56
CA ARG A 381 -28.11 5.36 1.11
C ARG A 381 -29.64 5.22 1.07
N PRO A 382 -30.29 5.68 -0.02
CA PRO A 382 -31.75 5.76 -0.10
C PRO A 382 -32.46 4.43 0.12
N PHE A 383 -31.91 3.34 -0.42
CA PHE A 383 -32.50 1.99 -0.28
C PHE A 383 -32.64 1.54 1.18
N LEU A 384 -31.70 1.94 2.05
CA LEU A 384 -31.71 1.59 3.46
C LEU A 384 -32.39 2.64 4.35
N ASP A 385 -32.90 3.73 3.76
CA ASP A 385 -33.35 4.94 4.47
C ASP A 385 -32.28 5.40 5.48
N ARG A 386 -31.03 5.54 5.01
CA ARG A 386 -29.87 5.76 5.86
C ARG A 386 -29.03 6.95 5.41
N GLU A 387 -28.73 7.82 6.36
CA GLU A 387 -27.74 8.89 6.22
C GLU A 387 -26.66 8.73 7.29
N ALA A 388 -25.40 8.71 6.87
CA ALA A 388 -24.25 8.59 7.77
C ALA A 388 -23.32 9.79 7.61
N THR A 389 -23.08 10.53 8.69
CA THR A 389 -22.13 11.65 8.73
C THR A 389 -21.01 11.33 9.71
N VAL A 390 -19.75 11.48 9.27
CA VAL A 390 -18.57 11.32 10.13
C VAL A 390 -17.82 12.63 10.20
N TYR A 391 -17.44 13.03 11.40
CA TYR A 391 -16.62 14.20 11.71
C TYR A 391 -15.25 13.73 12.19
N GLU A 392 -14.21 14.41 11.75
CA GLU A 392 -12.83 14.14 12.16
C GLU A 392 -12.09 15.45 12.48
N PHE A 393 -11.23 15.38 13.49
CA PHE A 393 -10.24 16.40 13.81
C PHE A 393 -8.90 15.75 14.13
N ASP A 394 -7.84 16.18 13.44
CA ASP A 394 -6.47 15.70 13.66
C ASP A 394 -5.55 16.82 14.10
N HIS A 395 -4.53 16.41 14.83
CA HIS A 395 -3.45 17.25 15.25
C HIS A 395 -2.12 16.49 15.23
N ARG A 396 -1.11 17.12 14.64
CA ARG A 396 0.29 16.67 14.64
C ARG A 396 1.12 17.69 15.40
N TRP A 397 2.02 17.23 16.25
CA TRP A 397 2.97 18.07 16.96
C TRP A 397 4.36 17.44 17.00
N THR A 398 5.35 18.17 16.51
CA THR A 398 6.76 17.78 16.50
C THR A 398 7.59 18.87 17.20
N PRO A 399 7.62 18.92 18.55
CA PRO A 399 8.22 20.03 19.27
C PRO A 399 9.75 20.15 19.09
N ASN A 400 10.43 19.05 18.77
CA ASN A 400 11.87 19.01 18.50
C ASN A 400 12.19 17.81 17.59
N SER A 401 13.48 17.49 17.39
CA SER A 401 13.94 16.37 16.54
C SER A 401 13.60 14.98 17.09
N GLN A 402 13.32 14.84 18.37
CA GLN A 402 13.14 13.53 19.03
C GLN A 402 11.67 13.11 19.17
N TRP A 403 10.75 14.07 19.29
CA TRP A 403 9.33 13.79 19.54
C TRP A 403 8.46 13.95 18.29
N SER A 404 7.54 13.01 18.10
CA SER A 404 6.41 13.12 17.17
C SER A 404 5.13 12.67 17.86
N ILE A 405 4.14 13.56 17.94
CA ILE A 405 2.85 13.31 18.60
C ILE A 405 1.76 13.51 17.57
N ARG A 406 0.88 12.51 17.43
CA ARG A 406 -0.29 12.54 16.55
C ARG A 406 -1.53 12.18 17.34
N SER A 407 -2.58 12.97 17.18
CA SER A 407 -3.87 12.74 17.83
C SER A 407 -5.00 12.94 16.83
N THR A 408 -5.99 12.06 16.86
CA THR A 408 -7.17 12.10 15.99
C THR A 408 -8.41 11.86 16.82
N LEU A 409 -9.44 12.68 16.62
CA LEU A 409 -10.77 12.54 17.21
C LEU A 409 -11.77 12.30 16.08
N VAL A 410 -12.67 11.34 16.27
CA VAL A 410 -13.68 10.98 15.27
C VAL A 410 -15.04 10.89 15.96
N GLY A 411 -16.09 11.35 15.29
CA GLY A 411 -17.48 11.18 15.72
C GLY A 411 -18.37 10.76 14.57
N SER A 412 -19.32 9.86 14.81
CA SER A 412 -20.33 9.45 13.82
C SER A 412 -21.72 9.90 14.27
N ASP A 413 -22.51 10.42 13.33
CA ASP A 413 -23.95 10.66 13.47
C ASP A 413 -24.66 9.96 12.31
N VAL A 414 -25.42 8.91 12.64
CA VAL A 414 -26.07 8.03 11.69
C VAL A 414 -27.56 8.02 11.96
N ASP A 415 -28.37 8.38 10.98
CA ASP A 415 -29.81 8.14 11.01
C ASP A 415 -30.13 6.99 10.05
N GLN A 416 -30.91 6.02 10.53
CA GLN A 416 -31.44 4.95 9.68
C GLN A 416 -32.87 4.62 10.08
N ALA A 417 -33.80 4.73 9.13
CA ALA A 417 -35.22 4.44 9.34
C ALA A 417 -35.81 5.15 10.59
N GLY A 418 -35.41 6.41 10.80
CA GLY A 418 -35.84 7.25 11.93
C GLY A 418 -35.18 6.93 13.27
N ARG A 419 -34.09 6.13 13.28
CA ARG A 419 -33.29 5.84 14.47
C ARG A 419 -31.91 6.46 14.33
N SER A 420 -31.58 7.38 15.24
CA SER A 420 -30.26 8.00 15.30
C SER A 420 -29.30 7.19 16.20
N SER A 421 -28.07 6.99 15.75
CA SER A 421 -26.94 6.45 16.51
C SER A 421 -25.77 7.42 16.46
N ARG A 422 -25.23 7.76 17.63
CA ARG A 422 -24.12 8.71 17.76
C ARG A 422 -23.09 8.16 18.72
N ASP A 423 -21.84 8.21 18.30
CA ASP A 423 -20.72 7.82 19.14
C ASP A 423 -19.42 8.46 18.64
N SER A 424 -18.32 8.23 19.35
CA SER A 424 -17.02 8.81 19.08
C SER A 424 -15.87 7.83 19.27
N GLY A 425 -14.70 8.24 18.81
CA GLY A 425 -13.44 7.57 19.08
C GLY A 425 -12.28 8.55 19.09
N ALA A 426 -11.18 8.12 19.67
CA ALA A 426 -9.97 8.91 19.82
C ALA A 426 -8.73 8.05 19.66
N GLN A 427 -7.72 8.59 18.99
CA GLN A 427 -6.42 7.97 18.81
C GLN A 427 -5.32 8.93 19.24
N LEU A 428 -4.29 8.39 19.89
CA LEU A 428 -3.07 9.10 20.26
C LEU A 428 -1.85 8.20 19.99
N ARG A 429 -0.89 8.73 19.26
CA ARG A 429 0.43 8.11 19.02
C ARG A 429 1.53 9.08 19.41
N MET A 430 2.45 8.63 20.24
CA MET A 430 3.64 9.36 20.65
C MET A 430 4.87 8.53 20.31
N ASP A 431 5.68 9.00 19.37
CA ASP A 431 6.96 8.40 19.02
C ASP A 431 8.10 9.26 19.61
N TYR A 432 9.08 8.60 20.24
CA TYR A 432 10.28 9.24 20.80
C TYR A 432 11.56 8.55 20.32
N ASP A 433 12.42 9.31 19.65
CA ASP A 433 13.79 8.89 19.29
C ASP A 433 14.75 9.16 20.46
N MET A 434 15.22 8.09 21.07
CA MET A 434 16.14 8.14 22.21
C MET A 434 17.60 8.28 21.78
N GLY A 435 17.87 8.17 20.47
CA GLY A 435 19.21 8.09 19.90
C GLY A 435 19.88 6.72 20.08
N LYS A 436 21.03 6.56 19.43
CA LYS A 436 21.86 5.33 19.49
C LYS A 436 21.07 4.05 19.16
N GLY A 437 20.15 4.13 18.19
CA GLY A 437 19.35 3.00 17.74
C GLY A 437 18.14 2.66 18.63
N TRP A 438 17.93 3.38 19.75
CA TRP A 438 16.77 3.17 20.62
C TRP A 438 15.60 4.10 20.27
N ARG A 439 14.39 3.55 20.26
CA ARG A 439 13.14 4.29 20.04
C ARG A 439 12.01 3.77 20.90
N GLN A 440 11.05 4.62 21.24
CA GLN A 440 9.85 4.25 21.97
C GLN A 440 8.59 4.74 21.27
N GLN A 441 7.51 3.99 21.41
CA GLN A 441 6.18 4.39 20.99
C GLN A 441 5.16 4.10 22.08
N LEU A 442 4.33 5.10 22.39
CA LEU A 442 3.08 4.93 23.11
C LEU A 442 1.92 5.10 22.13
N TYR A 443 1.00 4.15 22.14
CA TYR A 443 -0.20 4.19 21.31
C TYR A 443 -1.43 3.93 22.16
N ALA A 444 -2.41 4.84 22.11
CA ALA A 444 -3.68 4.74 22.80
C ALA A 444 -4.83 4.95 21.81
N LEU A 445 -5.85 4.11 21.92
CA LEU A 445 -7.02 4.12 21.05
C LEU A 445 -8.27 3.82 21.87
N HIS A 446 -9.32 4.58 21.60
CA HIS A 446 -10.67 4.37 22.10
C HIS A 446 -11.62 4.42 20.91
N LEU A 447 -12.44 3.38 20.77
CA LEU A 447 -13.50 3.26 19.78
C LEU A 447 -14.79 2.97 20.53
N GLY A 448 -15.72 3.92 20.49
CA GLY A 448 -17.04 3.79 21.10
C GLY A 448 -17.80 2.59 20.55
N ARG A 449 -18.71 2.05 21.35
CA ARG A 449 -19.49 0.86 21.01
C ARG A 449 -20.35 1.02 19.77
N ASP A 450 -20.95 2.19 19.59
CA ASP A 450 -21.92 2.48 18.55
C ASP A 450 -21.29 3.31 17.40
N LEU A 451 -19.96 3.50 17.44
CA LEU A 451 -19.19 4.21 16.41
C LEU A 451 -19.32 3.49 15.06
N GLN A 452 -19.71 4.24 14.03
CA GLN A 452 -19.97 3.72 12.69
C GLN A 452 -19.24 4.57 11.64
N LEU A 453 -18.28 3.96 10.95
CA LEU A 453 -17.47 4.62 9.92
C LEU A 453 -17.60 3.98 8.53
N ASN A 454 -18.19 2.78 8.46
CA ASN A 454 -18.08 1.89 7.29
C ASN A 454 -18.94 2.27 6.10
N ASP A 455 -19.79 3.31 6.19
CA ASP A 455 -20.55 3.80 5.03
C ASP A 455 -19.63 4.43 3.98
N PHE A 456 -18.57 5.14 4.40
CA PHE A 456 -17.52 5.62 3.48
C PHE A 456 -16.13 5.10 3.85
N GLY A 457 -15.84 4.93 5.14
CA GLY A 457 -14.57 4.44 5.62
C GLY A 457 -14.50 2.92 5.70
N TYR A 458 -13.46 2.47 6.41
CA TYR A 458 -13.25 1.09 6.79
C TYR A 458 -12.76 1.04 8.24
N LEU A 459 -13.48 0.31 9.08
CA LEU A 459 -13.21 0.08 10.49
C LEU A 459 -13.48 -1.41 10.75
N GLU A 460 -12.43 -2.12 11.13
CA GLU A 460 -12.50 -3.57 11.37
C GLU A 460 -13.43 -3.91 12.53
N ARG A 461 -13.36 -3.13 13.62
CA ARG A 461 -14.26 -3.24 14.76
C ARG A 461 -14.44 -1.90 15.44
N ASN A 462 -15.61 -1.68 16.00
CA ASN A 462 -15.84 -0.67 17.03
C ASN A 462 -15.72 -1.33 18.43
N ASN A 463 -16.22 -0.66 19.48
CA ASN A 463 -16.25 -1.22 20.83
C ASN A 463 -14.87 -1.72 21.30
N PHE A 464 -13.85 -0.86 21.26
CA PHE A 464 -12.46 -1.29 21.46
C PHE A 464 -11.58 -0.19 22.08
N ASN A 465 -10.92 -0.55 23.17
CA ASN A 465 -9.95 0.27 23.89
C ASN A 465 -8.60 -0.45 23.89
N TYR A 466 -7.56 0.24 23.43
CA TYR A 466 -6.24 -0.33 23.22
C TYR A 466 -5.14 0.60 23.71
N LEU A 467 -4.27 0.06 24.56
CA LEU A 467 -3.06 0.74 25.00
C LEU A 467 -1.86 -0.16 24.67
N ARG A 468 -0.87 0.37 23.96
CA ARG A 468 0.37 -0.33 23.60
C ARG A 468 1.58 0.54 23.92
N TYR A 469 2.60 -0.08 24.46
CA TYR A 469 3.95 0.46 24.53
C TYR A 469 4.89 -0.43 23.73
N ASP A 470 5.73 0.17 22.90
CA ASP A 470 6.72 -0.51 22.05
C ASP A 470 8.10 0.12 22.27
N LEU A 471 9.11 -0.72 22.47
CA LEU A 471 10.51 -0.34 22.59
C LEU A 471 11.30 -0.99 21.44
N GLY A 472 11.88 -0.17 20.58
CA GLY A 472 12.72 -0.60 19.47
C GLY A 472 14.20 -0.41 19.74
N HIS A 473 15.04 -1.35 19.29
CA HIS A 473 16.50 -1.24 19.32
C HIS A 473 17.13 -1.80 18.05
N ARG A 474 17.86 -0.94 17.34
CA ARG A 474 18.60 -1.29 16.14
C ARG A 474 20.09 -1.49 16.41
N VAL A 475 20.63 -2.59 15.92
CA VAL A 475 22.04 -2.99 16.01
C VAL A 475 22.62 -3.16 14.60
N THR A 476 23.70 -2.44 14.30
CA THR A 476 24.29 -2.36 12.95
C THR A 476 25.78 -2.70 12.92
N ASP A 477 26.43 -2.75 14.09
CA ASP A 477 27.86 -3.00 14.28
C ASP A 477 28.16 -4.50 14.46
N LEU A 478 27.66 -5.31 13.53
CA LEU A 478 27.85 -6.76 13.57
C LEU A 478 29.25 -7.17 13.05
N PRO A 479 29.86 -8.24 13.59
CA PRO A 479 31.16 -8.75 13.13
C PRO A 479 31.24 -8.95 11.61
N ALA A 480 32.41 -8.74 11.01
CA ALA A 480 32.59 -8.82 9.54
C ALA A 480 32.32 -10.22 8.94
N ASP A 481 32.42 -11.28 9.75
CA ASP A 481 32.16 -12.68 9.40
C ASP A 481 30.70 -13.12 9.65
N SER A 482 29.86 -12.27 10.26
CA SER A 482 28.41 -12.49 10.41
C SER A 482 27.70 -12.66 9.06
N ALA A 483 26.66 -13.48 9.00
CA ALA A 483 25.75 -13.51 7.85
C ALA A 483 24.82 -12.27 7.79
N TYR A 484 24.62 -11.62 8.93
CA TYR A 484 23.72 -10.48 9.11
C TYR A 484 24.47 -9.15 8.96
N ALA A 485 23.83 -8.19 8.28
CA ALA A 485 24.26 -6.81 8.16
C ALA A 485 23.69 -5.92 9.27
N GLY A 486 22.46 -6.19 9.73
CA GLY A 486 21.82 -5.44 10.80
C GLY A 486 20.65 -6.20 11.41
N LYS A 487 20.26 -5.80 12.62
CA LYS A 487 19.10 -6.34 13.34
C LYS A 487 18.30 -5.20 13.96
N ASP A 488 16.99 -5.25 13.83
CA ASP A 488 16.05 -4.33 14.49
C ASP A 488 15.10 -5.14 15.37
N PHE A 489 15.20 -4.93 16.67
CA PHE A 489 14.41 -5.63 17.67
C PHE A 489 13.28 -4.74 18.16
N HIS A 490 12.09 -5.30 18.33
CA HIS A 490 10.95 -4.63 18.97
C HIS A 490 10.43 -5.46 20.12
N TYR A 491 10.15 -4.79 21.23
CA TYR A 491 9.56 -5.35 22.44
C TYR A 491 8.29 -4.58 22.76
N ALA A 492 7.15 -5.24 22.67
CA ALA A 492 5.85 -4.62 22.87
C ALA A 492 5.09 -5.26 24.00
N VAL A 493 4.35 -4.43 24.73
CA VAL A 493 3.32 -4.85 25.68
C VAL A 493 2.04 -4.09 25.39
N SER A 494 0.90 -4.74 25.59
CA SER A 494 -0.38 -4.12 25.31
C SER A 494 -1.51 -4.66 26.16
N ARG A 495 -2.56 -3.86 26.27
CA ARG A 495 -3.78 -4.15 27.02
C ARG A 495 -4.99 -3.78 26.17
N ARG A 496 -5.97 -4.69 26.12
CA ARG A 496 -7.18 -4.55 25.30
C ARG A 496 -8.43 -4.76 26.14
N TYR A 497 -9.36 -3.84 25.99
CA TYR A 497 -10.71 -3.93 26.55
C TYR A 497 -11.71 -3.59 25.46
N ASN A 498 -12.94 -4.05 25.59
CA ASN A 498 -14.03 -3.42 24.85
C ASN A 498 -14.51 -2.15 25.57
N ASP A 499 -15.43 -1.41 24.97
CA ASP A 499 -15.91 -0.13 25.51
C ASP A 499 -16.85 -0.26 26.71
N GLN A 500 -17.22 -1.50 27.04
CA GLN A 500 -18.04 -1.84 28.19
C GLN A 500 -17.18 -2.36 29.36
N GLY A 501 -15.85 -2.36 29.23
CA GLY A 501 -14.93 -2.81 30.26
C GLY A 501 -14.69 -4.32 30.30
N VAL A 502 -15.10 -5.07 29.28
CA VAL A 502 -14.71 -6.49 29.14
C VAL A 502 -13.23 -6.56 28.78
N HIS A 503 -12.46 -7.30 29.57
CA HIS A 503 -11.03 -7.54 29.32
C HIS A 503 -10.87 -8.51 28.16
N ILE A 504 -10.35 -8.04 27.02
CA ILE A 504 -10.15 -8.89 25.84
C ILE A 504 -8.88 -9.72 26.03
N ALA A 505 -7.73 -9.07 26.20
CA ALA A 505 -6.45 -9.71 26.49
C ALA A 505 -5.37 -8.68 26.84
N ASP A 506 -4.44 -9.09 27.69
CA ASP A 506 -3.11 -8.49 27.75
C ASP A 506 -2.17 -9.27 26.83
N ALA A 507 -1.20 -8.61 26.19
CA ALA A 507 -0.27 -9.29 25.29
C ALA A 507 1.13 -8.73 25.38
N PHE A 508 2.12 -9.58 25.11
CA PHE A 508 3.48 -9.17 24.80
C PHE A 508 3.89 -9.70 23.43
N ALA A 509 4.80 -9.00 22.76
CA ALA A 509 5.40 -9.44 21.51
C ALA A 509 6.87 -9.06 21.48
N ILE A 510 7.70 -9.96 20.97
CA ILE A 510 9.10 -9.70 20.63
C ILE A 510 9.26 -10.07 19.17
N ASN A 511 9.64 -9.10 18.35
CA ASN A 511 9.99 -9.37 16.96
C ASN A 511 11.38 -8.85 16.61
N ARG A 512 11.95 -9.44 15.57
CA ARG A 512 13.25 -9.11 15.04
C ARG A 512 13.23 -9.15 13.53
N ARG A 513 13.48 -8.00 12.91
CA ARG A 513 13.82 -7.90 11.49
C ARG A 513 15.34 -7.92 11.34
N SER A 514 15.85 -8.70 10.39
CA SER A 514 17.29 -8.76 10.09
C SER A 514 17.54 -8.54 8.61
N ASP A 515 18.51 -7.68 8.30
CA ASP A 515 19.06 -7.53 6.96
C ASP A 515 20.26 -8.46 6.83
N LEU A 516 20.36 -9.22 5.74
CA LEU A 516 21.44 -10.18 5.51
C LEU A 516 22.40 -9.67 4.44
N ARG A 517 23.65 -10.11 4.52
CA ARG A 517 24.72 -9.74 3.57
C ARG A 517 24.59 -10.41 2.19
N ASP A 518 23.61 -11.29 2.02
CA ASP A 518 23.24 -11.88 0.75
C ASP A 518 22.09 -11.12 0.05
N GLY A 519 21.84 -9.87 0.44
CA GLY A 519 20.76 -9.04 -0.09
C GLY A 519 19.35 -9.47 0.31
N GLY A 520 19.20 -10.57 1.06
CA GLY A 520 17.94 -11.03 1.60
C GLY A 520 17.61 -10.43 2.96
N ASN A 521 16.47 -10.87 3.51
CA ASN A 521 16.02 -10.46 4.84
C ASN A 521 15.33 -11.62 5.58
N GLU A 522 15.21 -11.44 6.89
CA GLU A 522 14.52 -12.35 7.81
C GLU A 522 13.65 -11.56 8.77
N PHE A 523 12.49 -12.12 9.11
CA PHE A 523 11.69 -11.64 10.22
C PHE A 523 11.28 -12.82 11.12
N ALA A 524 11.33 -12.59 12.43
CA ALA A 524 10.92 -13.57 13.43
C ALA A 524 10.11 -12.87 14.51
N GLU A 525 9.01 -13.48 14.94
CA GLU A 525 8.16 -12.97 16.01
C GLU A 525 7.75 -14.08 16.98
N ILE A 526 7.74 -13.72 18.26
CA ILE A 526 7.13 -14.49 19.34
C ILE A 526 6.17 -13.54 20.04
N ALA A 527 4.90 -13.88 20.08
CA ALA A 527 3.89 -13.13 20.80
C ALA A 527 3.00 -14.06 21.62
N ALA A 528 2.48 -13.56 22.74
CA ALA A 528 1.49 -14.29 23.51
C ALA A 528 0.43 -13.35 24.08
N TRP A 529 -0.78 -13.88 24.23
CA TRP A 529 -1.92 -13.22 24.83
C TRP A 529 -2.30 -13.98 26.10
N SER A 530 -2.67 -13.24 27.14
CA SER A 530 -3.31 -13.80 28.33
C SER A 530 -4.62 -14.47 27.94
N SER A 531 -5.14 -15.34 28.82
CA SER A 531 -6.56 -15.64 28.78
C SER A 531 -7.37 -14.36 28.95
N GLY A 532 -8.59 -14.36 28.44
CA GLY A 532 -9.48 -13.21 28.47
C GLY A 532 -10.76 -13.54 27.73
N HIS A 533 -11.22 -12.63 26.88
CA HIS A 533 -12.51 -12.79 26.23
C HIS A 533 -12.47 -12.42 24.75
N ASP A 534 -13.28 -13.11 23.96
CA ASP A 534 -13.60 -12.77 22.58
C ASP A 534 -15.05 -12.25 22.52
N ASP A 535 -15.21 -10.99 22.12
CA ASP A 535 -16.50 -10.33 22.00
C ASP A 535 -16.97 -10.14 20.55
N LEU A 536 -16.22 -10.67 19.58
CA LEU A 536 -16.52 -10.57 18.15
C LEU A 536 -17.06 -11.86 17.55
N ILE A 537 -16.54 -13.02 18.00
CA ILE A 537 -16.79 -14.30 17.32
C ILE A 537 -18.29 -14.63 17.25
N THR A 538 -19.08 -14.31 18.27
CA THR A 538 -20.53 -14.57 18.30
C THR A 538 -21.36 -13.53 17.57
N ARG A 539 -20.74 -12.51 16.96
CA ARG A 539 -21.40 -11.42 16.23
C ARG A 539 -22.48 -10.72 17.07
N GLY A 540 -22.14 -10.39 18.32
CA GLY A 540 -23.02 -9.70 19.27
C GLY A 540 -23.92 -10.60 20.11
N ASN A 541 -23.80 -11.93 20.01
CA ASN A 541 -24.65 -12.90 20.75
C ASN A 541 -24.01 -13.44 22.04
N GLY A 542 -23.09 -12.68 22.63
CA GLY A 542 -22.44 -13.02 23.90
C GLY A 542 -20.92 -12.98 23.82
N VAL A 543 -20.28 -12.64 24.92
CA VAL A 543 -18.82 -12.66 25.07
C VAL A 543 -18.37 -14.10 25.34
N VAL A 544 -17.21 -14.51 24.85
CA VAL A 544 -16.70 -15.89 24.99
C VAL A 544 -15.40 -15.90 25.77
N ASP A 545 -15.32 -16.72 26.81
CA ASP A 545 -14.06 -16.96 27.52
C ASP A 545 -13.08 -17.70 26.61
N VAL A 546 -11.88 -17.15 26.44
CA VAL A 546 -10.82 -17.75 25.60
C VAL A 546 -9.54 -17.98 26.41
N PRO A 547 -8.83 -19.09 26.15
CA PRO A 547 -7.56 -19.38 26.82
C PRO A 547 -6.44 -18.45 26.36
N SER A 548 -5.30 -18.54 27.04
CA SER A 548 -4.08 -17.87 26.59
C SER A 548 -3.60 -18.43 25.25
N LYS A 549 -3.04 -17.57 24.40
CA LYS A 549 -2.64 -17.90 23.03
C LYS A 549 -1.15 -17.62 22.82
N LEU A 550 -0.49 -18.46 22.03
CA LEU A 550 0.88 -18.30 21.56
C LEU A 550 0.89 -18.06 20.05
N TYR A 551 1.74 -17.15 19.59
CA TYR A 551 2.01 -16.90 18.19
C TYR A 551 3.51 -16.96 17.93
N LEU A 552 3.90 -17.74 16.94
CA LEU A 552 5.25 -17.84 16.43
C LEU A 552 5.22 -17.59 14.94
N TYR A 553 6.15 -16.80 14.45
CA TYR A 553 6.28 -16.53 13.02
C TYR A 553 7.75 -16.43 12.64
N TYR A 554 8.09 -16.99 11.50
CA TYR A 554 9.39 -16.84 10.87
C TYR A 554 9.23 -16.76 9.37
N GLU A 555 9.90 -15.80 8.74
CA GLU A 555 10.02 -15.73 7.29
C GLU A 555 11.46 -15.47 6.86
N ARG A 556 11.78 -15.95 5.66
CA ARG A 556 13.06 -15.74 4.98
C ARG A 556 12.82 -15.45 3.52
N PHE A 557 13.30 -14.31 3.06
CA PHE A 557 13.44 -14.02 1.64
C PHE A 557 14.90 -14.06 1.23
N ARG A 558 15.26 -14.96 0.31
CA ARG A 558 16.60 -15.10 -0.28
C ARG A 558 16.56 -14.81 -1.79
N PRO A 559 17.26 -13.77 -2.26
CA PRO A 559 17.28 -13.47 -3.69
C PRO A 559 18.23 -14.36 -4.48
N ARG A 560 18.18 -14.19 -5.80
CA ARG A 560 19.18 -14.74 -6.72
C ARG A 560 20.56 -14.17 -6.41
N GLN A 561 21.57 -15.02 -6.47
CA GLN A 561 22.95 -14.70 -6.09
C GLN A 561 23.91 -15.15 -7.19
N ASN A 562 24.94 -14.34 -7.46
CA ASN A 562 26.06 -14.66 -8.37
C ASN A 562 25.63 -15.19 -9.76
N GLY A 563 24.62 -14.58 -10.38
CA GLY A 563 24.10 -15.02 -11.68
C GLY A 563 23.22 -16.28 -11.64
N GLY A 564 22.87 -16.76 -10.45
CA GLY A 564 21.90 -17.82 -10.25
C GLY A 564 20.50 -17.44 -10.74
N ARG A 565 19.68 -18.46 -11.01
CA ARG A 565 18.31 -18.30 -11.55
C ARG A 565 17.20 -18.45 -10.51
N TRP A 566 17.54 -18.78 -9.28
CA TRP A 566 16.55 -19.06 -8.24
C TRP A 566 16.54 -17.98 -7.17
N ALA A 567 15.34 -17.56 -6.79
CA ALA A 567 15.05 -16.89 -5.53
C ALA A 567 14.09 -17.76 -4.71
N PHE A 568 14.11 -17.60 -3.40
CA PHE A 568 13.31 -18.38 -2.48
C PHE A 568 12.68 -17.48 -1.43
N TYR A 569 11.39 -17.65 -1.21
CA TYR A 569 10.69 -17.13 -0.06
C TYR A 569 10.07 -18.28 0.71
N GLY A 570 10.08 -18.20 2.04
CA GLY A 570 9.41 -19.19 2.88
C GLY A 570 8.97 -18.58 4.20
N GLU A 571 7.83 -19.06 4.69
CA GLU A 571 7.19 -18.65 5.93
C GLU A 571 6.82 -19.90 6.74
N ALA A 572 6.99 -19.82 8.05
CA ALA A 572 6.42 -20.75 9.00
C ALA A 572 5.71 -19.98 10.10
N GLN A 573 4.47 -20.37 10.39
CA GLN A 573 3.64 -19.75 11.40
C GLN A 573 3.00 -20.82 12.30
N TYR A 574 2.94 -20.52 13.59
CA TYR A 574 2.10 -21.20 14.56
C TYR A 574 1.22 -20.16 15.26
N ALA A 575 -0.10 -20.26 15.13
CA ALA A 575 -1.05 -19.34 15.72
C ALA A 575 -2.07 -20.11 16.56
N ALA A 576 -1.91 -20.08 17.88
CA ALA A 576 -2.91 -20.61 18.80
C ALA A 576 -4.22 -19.83 18.64
N GLU A 577 -5.29 -20.54 18.27
CA GLU A 577 -6.63 -20.01 18.16
C GLU A 577 -7.64 -20.95 18.80
N GLY A 578 -8.93 -20.61 18.75
CA GLY A 578 -9.97 -21.41 19.39
C GLY A 578 -9.90 -21.47 20.92
N LEU A 579 -10.30 -22.62 21.47
CA LEU A 579 -10.45 -22.92 22.89
C LEU A 579 -9.43 -23.93 23.42
N GLY A 580 -8.59 -24.51 22.57
CA GLY A 580 -7.60 -25.52 22.94
C GLY A 580 -6.38 -24.96 23.68
N GLY A 581 -6.08 -23.67 23.54
CA GLY A 581 -5.00 -23.00 24.28
C GLY A 581 -3.69 -22.93 23.50
N MET A 582 -2.56 -22.82 24.22
CA MET A 582 -1.24 -22.57 23.60
C MET A 582 -0.65 -23.76 22.84
N ASP A 583 -1.21 -24.95 22.99
CA ASP A 583 -0.75 -26.21 22.40
C ASP A 583 -1.60 -26.64 21.18
N GLU A 584 -2.82 -26.13 21.03
CA GLU A 584 -3.70 -26.39 19.88
C GLU A 584 -3.79 -25.18 18.93
N GLY A 585 -2.72 -24.91 18.19
CA GLY A 585 -2.65 -23.78 17.24
C GLY A 585 -2.56 -24.20 15.78
N LYS A 586 -3.04 -23.32 14.90
CA LYS A 586 -2.89 -23.44 13.46
C LYS A 586 -1.42 -23.38 13.09
N SER A 587 -0.94 -24.42 12.44
CA SER A 587 0.40 -24.48 11.85
C SER A 587 0.29 -24.23 10.36
N ARG A 588 1.06 -23.28 9.83
CA ARG A 588 1.09 -22.89 8.42
C ARG A 588 2.53 -22.90 7.93
N LEU A 589 2.76 -23.50 6.77
CA LEU A 589 4.03 -23.46 6.06
C LEU A 589 3.77 -22.98 4.65
N TYR A 590 4.49 -21.95 4.23
CA TYR A 590 4.47 -21.44 2.86
C TYR A 590 5.88 -21.50 2.27
N PHE A 591 5.97 -21.90 1.01
CA PHE A 591 7.23 -21.89 0.27
C PHE A 591 6.99 -21.48 -1.18
N GLU A 592 7.73 -20.47 -1.64
CA GLU A 592 7.69 -19.95 -3.00
C GLU A 592 9.10 -19.94 -3.59
N PRO A 593 9.45 -20.93 -4.42
CA PRO A 593 10.58 -20.83 -5.31
C PRO A 593 10.18 -19.99 -6.54
N ARG A 594 11.08 -19.08 -6.93
CA ARG A 594 10.95 -18.31 -8.17
C ARG A 594 12.13 -18.62 -9.09
N TYR A 595 11.82 -19.02 -10.31
CA TYR A 595 12.80 -19.31 -11.36
C TYR A 595 12.81 -18.21 -12.42
N HIS A 596 13.97 -17.61 -12.63
CA HIS A 596 14.22 -16.62 -13.67
C HIS A 596 14.83 -17.31 -14.89
N VAL A 597 14.05 -17.42 -15.98
CA VAL A 597 14.56 -17.89 -17.28
C VAL A 597 15.50 -16.85 -17.87
N SER A 598 15.13 -15.58 -17.74
CA SER A 598 15.90 -14.40 -18.13
C SER A 598 15.62 -13.26 -17.15
N ASP A 599 16.22 -12.10 -17.38
CA ASP A 599 15.91 -10.88 -16.64
C ASP A 599 14.48 -10.35 -16.88
N ARG A 600 13.76 -10.89 -17.87
CA ARG A 600 12.41 -10.46 -18.28
C ARG A 600 11.33 -11.53 -18.15
N LEU A 601 11.71 -12.80 -17.93
CA LEU A 601 10.79 -13.93 -17.82
C LEU A 601 11.07 -14.69 -16.53
N SER A 602 10.06 -14.79 -15.68
CA SER A 602 10.11 -15.57 -14.45
C SER A 602 8.85 -16.40 -14.23
N PHE A 603 9.01 -17.48 -13.48
CA PHE A 603 7.96 -18.36 -13.02
C PHE A 603 8.05 -18.46 -11.50
N PHE A 604 6.92 -18.53 -10.82
CA PHE A 604 6.84 -18.74 -9.37
C PHE A 604 5.77 -19.78 -9.05
N SER A 605 5.92 -20.44 -7.91
CA SER A 605 4.99 -21.47 -7.45
C SER A 605 4.96 -21.52 -5.93
N GLY A 606 4.25 -20.58 -5.32
CA GLY A 606 3.94 -20.55 -3.90
C GLY A 606 2.98 -21.67 -3.52
N MET A 607 3.36 -22.49 -2.55
CA MET A 607 2.49 -23.51 -1.98
C MET A 607 2.39 -23.33 -0.48
N GLU A 608 1.16 -23.25 0.01
CA GLU A 608 0.82 -23.23 1.42
C GLU A 608 0.20 -24.57 1.82
N VAL A 609 0.63 -25.07 2.97
CA VAL A 609 -0.09 -26.11 3.69
C VAL A 609 -0.37 -25.60 5.09
N SER A 610 -1.60 -25.76 5.55
CA SER A 610 -1.95 -25.45 6.92
C SER A 610 -2.82 -26.51 7.56
N HIS A 611 -2.61 -26.69 8.86
CA HIS A 611 -3.34 -27.59 9.72
C HIS A 611 -3.82 -26.80 10.94
N ASN A 612 -5.11 -26.82 11.19
CA ASN A 612 -5.72 -26.18 12.34
C ASN A 612 -6.43 -27.22 13.21
N PRO A 613 -5.93 -27.51 14.42
CA PRO A 613 -6.56 -28.49 15.29
C PRO A 613 -7.87 -27.99 15.90
N ASP A 614 -8.05 -26.69 16.11
CA ASP A 614 -9.18 -26.14 16.88
C ASP A 614 -9.70 -24.82 16.30
N TRP A 615 -10.16 -24.86 15.05
CA TRP A 615 -10.76 -23.71 14.40
C TRP A 615 -12.16 -23.44 14.94
N LEU A 616 -12.33 -22.34 15.68
CA LEU A 616 -13.61 -21.97 16.27
C LEU A 616 -14.40 -21.07 15.32
N LEU A 617 -15.60 -21.49 14.95
CA LEU A 617 -16.48 -20.79 14.01
C LEU A 617 -17.87 -20.57 14.61
N TRP A 618 -18.48 -19.44 14.26
CA TRP A 618 -19.84 -19.12 14.65
C TRP A 618 -20.87 -19.85 13.79
N ARG A 619 -21.89 -20.43 14.43
CA ARG A 619 -22.93 -21.25 13.79
C ARG A 619 -24.35 -20.70 13.99
N GLY A 620 -24.47 -19.45 14.44
CA GLY A 620 -25.76 -18.80 14.68
C GLY A 620 -26.07 -18.62 16.17
N GLY A 621 -26.61 -17.45 16.54
CA GLY A 621 -26.90 -17.11 17.94
C GLY A 621 -25.66 -17.27 18.82
N ASN A 622 -25.81 -17.98 19.94
CA ASN A 622 -24.70 -18.30 20.86
C ASN A 622 -24.04 -19.67 20.59
N LEU A 623 -24.24 -20.27 19.42
CA LEU A 623 -23.63 -21.55 19.02
C LEU A 623 -22.29 -21.31 18.32
N LEU A 624 -21.27 -22.02 18.79
CA LEU A 624 -19.95 -22.13 18.16
C LEU A 624 -19.67 -23.59 17.81
N GLY A 625 -18.94 -23.81 16.72
CA GLY A 625 -18.37 -25.10 16.37
C GLY A 625 -16.85 -25.02 16.36
N SER A 626 -16.20 -25.99 16.99
CA SER A 626 -14.77 -26.26 16.83
C SER A 626 -14.58 -27.26 15.71
N PHE A 627 -13.61 -26.99 14.84
CA PHE A 627 -13.29 -27.81 13.67
C PHE A 627 -11.79 -28.12 13.65
N ARG A 628 -11.46 -29.35 13.24
CA ARG A 628 -10.12 -29.66 12.73
C ARG A 628 -10.14 -29.37 11.23
N SER A 629 -9.27 -28.50 10.74
CA SER A 629 -9.19 -28.22 9.31
C SER A 629 -7.79 -28.43 8.75
N ASP A 630 -7.76 -28.85 7.50
CA ASP A 630 -6.58 -28.92 6.65
C ASP A 630 -6.83 -28.07 5.41
N MET A 631 -5.83 -27.30 4.99
CA MET A 631 -5.93 -26.43 3.82
C MET A 631 -4.66 -26.47 2.99
N ILE A 632 -4.84 -26.54 1.66
CA ILE A 632 -3.77 -26.42 0.67
C ILE A 632 -4.11 -25.22 -0.22
N THR A 633 -3.17 -24.29 -0.34
CA THR A 633 -3.27 -23.16 -1.25
C THR A 633 -2.11 -23.18 -2.24
N LEU A 634 -2.40 -22.94 -3.51
CA LEU A 634 -1.42 -22.71 -4.57
C LEU A 634 -1.55 -21.28 -5.06
N ASN A 635 -0.43 -20.58 -5.17
CA ASN A 635 -0.30 -19.34 -5.93
C ASN A 635 0.88 -19.51 -6.89
N ALA A 636 0.59 -19.70 -8.17
CA ALA A 636 1.59 -19.95 -9.19
C ALA A 636 1.37 -19.07 -10.41
N GLY A 637 2.43 -18.84 -11.17
CA GLY A 637 2.30 -18.00 -12.35
C GLY A 637 3.58 -17.74 -13.09
N SER A 638 3.46 -16.90 -14.10
CA SER A 638 4.58 -16.39 -14.88
C SER A 638 4.40 -14.91 -15.16
N VAL A 639 5.50 -14.17 -15.12
CA VAL A 639 5.58 -12.78 -15.57
C VAL A 639 6.58 -12.71 -16.71
N TRP A 640 6.12 -12.26 -17.87
CA TRP A 640 6.95 -12.04 -19.05
C TRP A 640 6.84 -10.61 -19.56
N LEU A 641 7.91 -9.84 -19.35
CA LEU A 641 8.07 -8.49 -19.89
C LEU A 641 8.70 -8.61 -21.28
N ILE A 642 7.88 -8.78 -22.32
CA ILE A 642 8.34 -9.08 -23.68
C ILE A 642 9.29 -7.99 -24.19
N ASP A 643 8.92 -6.73 -23.97
CA ASP A 643 9.73 -5.53 -24.17
C ASP A 643 9.28 -4.46 -23.16
N ASP A 644 9.63 -3.19 -23.39
CA ASP A 644 9.32 -2.09 -22.45
C ASP A 644 7.85 -1.65 -22.51
N LYS A 645 7.08 -2.11 -23.50
CA LYS A 645 5.67 -1.78 -23.71
C LYS A 645 4.74 -2.98 -23.59
N GLN A 646 5.27 -4.21 -23.66
CA GLN A 646 4.49 -5.44 -23.71
C GLN A 646 4.72 -6.33 -22.49
N GLU A 647 3.62 -6.79 -21.89
CA GLU A 647 3.62 -7.74 -20.79
C GLU A 647 2.62 -8.87 -21.04
N LEU A 648 3.03 -10.10 -20.73
CA LEU A 648 2.14 -11.26 -20.61
C LEU A 648 2.28 -11.86 -19.21
N ARG A 649 1.15 -12.02 -18.52
CA ARG A 649 1.04 -12.60 -17.19
C ARG A 649 0.13 -13.82 -17.21
N VAL A 650 0.53 -14.84 -16.46
CA VAL A 650 -0.34 -15.98 -16.12
C VAL A 650 -0.39 -16.06 -14.61
N ARG A 651 -1.59 -16.08 -14.03
CA ARG A 651 -1.85 -16.26 -12.60
C ARG A 651 -2.74 -17.47 -12.41
N LEU A 652 -2.40 -18.30 -11.44
CA LEU A 652 -3.15 -19.48 -11.04
C LEU A 652 -3.19 -19.51 -9.51
N GLU A 653 -4.38 -19.40 -8.96
CA GLU A 653 -4.68 -19.53 -7.55
C GLU A 653 -5.67 -20.67 -7.36
N ALA A 654 -5.39 -21.55 -6.40
CA ALA A 654 -6.29 -22.65 -6.08
C ALA A 654 -6.28 -22.90 -4.57
N ILE A 655 -7.45 -23.11 -4.00
CA ILE A 655 -7.65 -23.42 -2.58
C ILE A 655 -8.42 -24.74 -2.49
N GLY A 656 -7.93 -25.64 -1.64
CA GLY A 656 -8.68 -26.80 -1.17
C GLY A 656 -8.67 -26.82 0.35
N LEU A 657 -9.85 -26.76 0.95
CA LEU A 657 -10.06 -26.74 2.39
C LEU A 657 -11.04 -27.84 2.78
N ASP A 658 -10.71 -28.54 3.85
CA ASP A 658 -11.53 -29.58 4.44
C ASP A 658 -11.59 -29.36 5.96
N ALA A 659 -12.79 -29.32 6.52
CA ALA A 659 -13.01 -29.00 7.93
C ALA A 659 -13.99 -29.99 8.57
N HIS A 660 -13.47 -30.76 9.53
CA HIS A 660 -14.23 -31.73 10.29
C HIS A 660 -14.64 -31.19 11.66
N SER A 661 -15.92 -31.29 11.97
CA SER A 661 -16.49 -30.89 13.24
C SER A 661 -15.90 -31.72 14.38
N ARG A 662 -15.41 -31.05 15.42
CA ARG A 662 -14.91 -31.67 16.65
C ARG A 662 -15.93 -31.59 17.77
N GLN A 663 -16.45 -30.38 18.02
CA GLN A 663 -17.28 -30.11 19.19
C GLN A 663 -18.14 -28.85 19.00
N ALA A 664 -19.42 -28.97 19.36
CA ALA A 664 -20.33 -27.84 19.47
C ALA A 664 -20.27 -27.22 20.88
N TYR A 665 -20.35 -25.89 20.95
CA TYR A 665 -20.40 -25.13 22.20
C TYR A 665 -21.56 -24.14 22.18
N ARG A 666 -22.33 -24.09 23.27
CA ARG A 666 -23.25 -22.99 23.56
C ARG A 666 -22.60 -22.05 24.57
N VAL A 667 -22.51 -20.77 24.21
CA VAL A 667 -21.94 -19.75 25.09
C VAL A 667 -22.95 -19.42 26.18
N ALA A 668 -22.57 -19.62 27.44
CA ALA A 668 -23.38 -19.29 28.61
C ALA A 668 -23.44 -17.77 28.82
N ALA A 669 -24.41 -17.32 29.63
CA ALA A 669 -24.58 -15.89 29.93
C ALA A 669 -23.37 -15.27 30.66
N ASP A 670 -22.56 -16.09 31.33
CA ASP A 670 -21.31 -15.67 31.99
C ASP A 670 -20.07 -15.81 31.07
N GLY A 671 -20.27 -16.12 29.79
CA GLY A 671 -19.24 -16.20 28.76
C GLY A 671 -18.59 -17.56 28.57
N ARG A 672 -18.87 -18.52 29.46
CA ARG A 672 -18.27 -19.85 29.38
C ARG A 672 -18.78 -20.64 28.16
N PRO A 673 -17.91 -21.21 27.33
CA PRO A 673 -18.32 -22.13 26.26
C PRO A 673 -18.69 -23.50 26.85
N LEU A 674 -19.98 -23.85 26.83
CA LEU A 674 -20.49 -25.13 27.33
C LEU A 674 -20.58 -26.15 26.19
N LYS A 675 -19.90 -27.29 26.32
CA LYS A 675 -20.01 -28.40 25.37
C LYS A 675 -21.46 -28.89 25.29
N VAL A 676 -21.98 -29.03 24.08
CA VAL A 676 -23.31 -29.57 23.81
C VAL A 676 -23.24 -30.74 22.83
N ALA A 677 -24.25 -31.60 22.85
CA ALA A 677 -24.37 -32.74 21.93
C ALA A 677 -24.98 -32.37 20.57
N GLU A 678 -25.22 -31.07 20.31
CA GLU A 678 -25.71 -30.57 19.03
C GLU A 678 -24.70 -30.94 17.93
N SER A 679 -25.18 -31.58 16.86
CA SER A 679 -24.33 -31.94 15.73
C SER A 679 -24.14 -30.73 14.83
N ILE A 680 -22.89 -30.43 14.48
CA ILE A 680 -22.53 -29.39 13.53
C ILE A 680 -21.92 -30.10 12.32
N PRO A 681 -22.39 -29.82 11.10
CA PRO A 681 -21.92 -30.48 9.88
C PRO A 681 -20.45 -30.18 9.62
N ASP A 682 -19.79 -31.13 8.96
CA ASP A 682 -18.50 -30.91 8.33
C ASP A 682 -18.70 -30.02 7.10
N PHE A 683 -17.64 -29.34 6.66
CA PHE A 683 -17.70 -28.58 5.42
C PHE A 683 -16.39 -28.66 4.67
N ASN A 684 -16.49 -28.45 3.36
CA ASN A 684 -15.36 -28.31 2.47
C ASN A 684 -15.52 -27.07 1.60
N LEU A 685 -14.39 -26.59 1.10
CA LEU A 685 -14.35 -25.47 0.18
C LEU A 685 -13.27 -25.71 -0.87
N ARG A 686 -13.62 -25.45 -2.12
CA ARG A 686 -12.68 -25.39 -3.23
C ARG A 686 -12.89 -24.10 -4.00
N ASN A 687 -11.79 -23.46 -4.39
CA ASN A 687 -11.82 -22.21 -5.13
C ASN A 687 -10.70 -22.20 -6.16
N LEU A 688 -10.98 -21.67 -7.35
CA LEU A 688 -10.03 -21.54 -8.46
C LEU A 688 -10.10 -20.13 -9.05
N GLY A 689 -8.93 -19.56 -9.28
CA GLY A 689 -8.73 -18.35 -10.04
C GLY A 689 -7.61 -18.57 -11.04
N PHE A 690 -7.92 -18.49 -12.33
CA PHE A 690 -6.95 -18.60 -13.41
C PHE A 690 -7.09 -17.41 -14.33
N GLN A 691 -5.98 -16.73 -14.61
CA GLN A 691 -5.95 -15.57 -15.48
C GLN A 691 -4.76 -15.65 -16.43
N ILE A 692 -5.01 -15.32 -17.71
CA ILE A 692 -3.98 -14.93 -18.67
C ILE A 692 -4.26 -13.49 -19.04
N ARG A 693 -3.28 -12.61 -18.83
CA ARG A 693 -3.40 -11.19 -19.13
C ARG A 693 -2.28 -10.73 -20.04
N TYR A 694 -2.64 -10.11 -21.15
CA TYR A 694 -1.74 -9.37 -22.01
C TYR A 694 -2.00 -7.87 -21.85
N ARG A 695 -0.92 -7.09 -21.69
CA ARG A 695 -0.94 -5.63 -21.64
C ARG A 695 -0.01 -5.07 -22.70
N TYR A 696 -0.49 -4.08 -23.45
CA TYR A 696 0.32 -3.27 -24.34
C TYR A 696 0.18 -1.79 -24.02
N GLU A 697 1.31 -1.11 -23.78
CA GLU A 697 1.38 0.33 -23.59
C GLU A 697 1.53 1.07 -24.92
N LEU A 698 0.49 1.80 -25.30
CA LEU A 698 0.43 2.59 -26.53
C LEU A 698 1.23 3.89 -26.37
N ALA A 699 1.06 4.53 -25.20
CA ALA A 699 1.69 5.76 -24.74
C ALA A 699 1.64 5.74 -23.19
N PRO A 700 2.35 6.66 -22.49
CA PRO A 700 2.28 6.74 -21.03
C PRO A 700 0.84 6.72 -20.53
N LEU A 701 0.55 5.82 -19.57
CA LEU A 701 -0.77 5.61 -18.97
C LEU A 701 -1.91 5.31 -19.99
N SER A 702 -1.57 4.80 -21.18
CA SER A 702 -2.49 4.45 -22.26
C SER A 702 -2.30 2.99 -22.65
N HIS A 703 -3.30 2.15 -22.42
CA HIS A 703 -3.12 0.71 -22.45
C HIS A 703 -4.20 -0.02 -23.26
N LEU A 704 -3.77 -1.07 -23.95
CA LEU A 704 -4.62 -2.16 -24.39
C LEU A 704 -4.44 -3.35 -23.44
N TYR A 705 -5.55 -3.85 -22.91
CA TYR A 705 -5.60 -5.07 -22.12
C TYR A 705 -6.43 -6.14 -22.81
N ILE A 706 -5.94 -7.37 -22.76
CA ILE A 706 -6.68 -8.56 -23.14
C ILE A 706 -6.50 -9.56 -22.00
N ALA A 707 -7.60 -9.95 -21.37
CA ALA A 707 -7.58 -10.89 -20.26
C ALA A 707 -8.57 -12.04 -20.49
N TYR A 708 -8.08 -13.26 -20.34
CA TYR A 708 -8.93 -14.44 -20.17
C TYR A 708 -8.92 -14.82 -18.70
N VAL A 709 -10.10 -14.92 -18.10
CA VAL A 709 -10.29 -15.30 -16.70
C VAL A 709 -11.16 -16.54 -16.67
N ARG A 710 -10.78 -17.50 -15.83
CA ARG A 710 -11.57 -18.68 -15.51
C ARG A 710 -11.49 -18.90 -14.01
N GLY A 711 -12.61 -19.14 -13.35
CA GLY A 711 -12.60 -19.47 -11.95
C GLY A 711 -13.94 -20.00 -11.48
N GLY A 712 -14.05 -20.06 -10.15
CA GLY A 712 -15.25 -20.50 -9.48
C GLY A 712 -14.96 -20.85 -8.03
N ASP A 713 -16.02 -21.02 -7.28
CA ASP A 713 -15.97 -21.43 -5.88
C ASP A 713 -17.12 -22.39 -5.60
N LEU A 714 -16.83 -23.42 -4.81
CA LEU A 714 -17.82 -24.35 -4.32
C LEU A 714 -17.60 -24.55 -2.82
N PHE A 715 -18.65 -24.28 -2.06
CA PHE A 715 -18.75 -24.55 -0.64
C PHE A 715 -19.82 -25.63 -0.42
N GLU A 716 -19.43 -26.74 0.19
CA GLU A 716 -20.35 -27.81 0.52
C GLU A 716 -20.34 -28.04 2.03
N GLU A 717 -21.52 -28.27 2.61
CA GLU A 717 -21.68 -28.50 4.04
C GLU A 717 -22.67 -29.65 4.27
N GLY A 718 -22.28 -30.62 5.10
CA GLY A 718 -23.09 -31.82 5.32
C GLY A 718 -22.62 -32.71 6.47
N LEU A 719 -23.52 -33.57 6.94
CA LEU A 719 -23.18 -34.58 7.95
C LEU A 719 -22.39 -35.73 7.31
N ASN A 720 -21.22 -36.06 7.87
CA ASN A 720 -20.34 -37.13 7.42
C ASN A 720 -19.84 -36.98 5.96
N GLN A 721 -19.48 -35.76 5.55
CA GLN A 721 -18.75 -35.60 4.29
C GLN A 721 -17.37 -36.26 4.39
N GLU A 722 -17.09 -37.22 3.51
CA GLU A 722 -15.76 -37.81 3.37
C GLU A 722 -14.94 -37.00 2.36
N GLY A 723 -14.31 -35.93 2.84
CA GLY A 723 -13.39 -35.07 2.08
C GLY A 723 -11.92 -35.28 2.46
N SER A 724 -11.03 -34.61 1.75
CA SER A 724 -9.71 -34.24 2.26
C SER A 724 -9.24 -33.01 1.51
N ALA A 725 -8.48 -32.13 2.16
CA ALA A 725 -7.96 -30.92 1.53
C ALA A 725 -7.25 -31.18 0.19
N GLY A 726 -6.56 -32.33 0.08
CA GLY A 726 -5.92 -32.76 -1.16
C GLY A 726 -6.88 -33.16 -2.29
N ARG A 727 -8.08 -33.68 -1.98
CA ARG A 727 -9.13 -33.92 -2.97
C ARG A 727 -9.75 -32.59 -3.40
N GLU A 728 -10.17 -31.77 -2.44
CA GLU A 728 -10.76 -30.44 -2.71
C GLU A 728 -9.84 -29.58 -3.57
N PHE A 729 -8.53 -29.59 -3.27
CA PHE A 729 -7.51 -28.89 -4.04
C PHE A 729 -7.42 -29.37 -5.49
N ARG A 730 -7.52 -30.69 -5.74
CA ARG A 730 -7.49 -31.23 -7.12
C ARG A 730 -8.77 -30.89 -7.87
N ASP A 731 -9.91 -31.04 -7.20
CA ASP A 731 -11.21 -30.82 -7.82
C ASP A 731 -11.47 -29.32 -8.06
N ALA A 732 -10.78 -28.41 -7.34
CA ALA A 732 -10.81 -26.97 -7.61
C ALA A 732 -10.50 -26.66 -9.08
N PHE A 733 -9.59 -27.42 -9.71
CA PHE A 733 -9.19 -27.21 -11.11
C PHE A 733 -10.29 -27.55 -12.13
N ASP A 734 -11.38 -28.19 -11.71
CA ASP A 734 -12.55 -28.48 -12.53
C ASP A 734 -13.59 -27.35 -12.51
N LEU A 735 -13.49 -26.38 -11.59
CA LEU A 735 -14.44 -25.26 -11.47
C LEU A 735 -14.49 -24.39 -12.74
N ARG A 736 -15.70 -23.95 -13.08
CA ARG A 736 -16.04 -23.24 -14.33
C ARG A 736 -17.19 -22.23 -14.12
N ASP A 737 -17.40 -21.75 -12.90
CA ASP A 737 -18.53 -20.87 -12.56
C ASP A 737 -18.41 -19.49 -13.21
N SER A 738 -17.17 -19.06 -13.49
CA SER A 738 -16.87 -17.86 -14.27
C SER A 738 -15.87 -18.19 -15.37
N GLU A 739 -16.18 -17.80 -16.60
CA GLU A 739 -15.27 -17.89 -17.74
C GLU A 739 -15.49 -16.68 -18.64
N GLN A 740 -14.54 -15.75 -18.63
CA GLN A 740 -14.70 -14.43 -19.23
C GLN A 740 -13.51 -14.07 -20.12
N LEU A 741 -13.81 -13.40 -21.23
CA LEU A 741 -12.82 -12.73 -22.06
C LEU A 741 -13.09 -11.22 -22.00
N LEU A 742 -12.12 -10.47 -21.49
CA LEU A 742 -12.14 -9.02 -21.39
C LEU A 742 -11.17 -8.41 -22.40
N VAL A 743 -11.64 -7.39 -23.12
CA VAL A 743 -10.79 -6.50 -23.93
C VAL A 743 -11.07 -5.08 -23.51
N LYS A 744 -10.01 -4.31 -23.22
CA LYS A 744 -10.13 -2.93 -22.77
C LYS A 744 -9.08 -2.06 -23.40
N LEU A 745 -9.48 -0.87 -23.83
CA LEU A 745 -8.62 0.13 -24.43
C LEU A 745 -8.82 1.45 -23.71
N SER A 746 -7.74 2.03 -23.20
CA SER A 746 -7.70 3.40 -22.69
C SER A 746 -6.61 4.19 -23.41
N TYR A 747 -6.85 5.48 -23.62
CA TYR A 747 -5.87 6.35 -24.23
C TYR A 747 -5.88 7.72 -23.56
N ARG A 748 -4.75 8.14 -23.02
CA ARG A 748 -4.58 9.42 -22.33
C ARG A 748 -4.11 10.48 -23.33
N PHE A 749 -4.85 11.57 -23.40
CA PHE A 749 -4.48 12.77 -24.15
C PHE A 749 -4.01 13.84 -23.17
N GLU A 750 -2.76 14.28 -23.29
CA GLU A 750 -2.25 15.46 -22.58
C GLU A 750 -2.25 16.67 -23.53
N ILE A 751 -2.87 17.77 -23.09
CA ILE A 751 -3.20 18.95 -23.91
C ILE A 751 -2.51 20.20 -23.37
#